data_AF-A0A8C7SWF8-F1
#
_entry.id   AF-A0A8C7SWF8-F1
#
_cell.length_a   1.000
_cell.length_b   1.000
_cell.length_c   1.000
_cell.angle_alpha   90.00
_cell.angle_beta   90.00
_cell.angle_gamma   90.00
#
_symmetry.space_group_name_H-M   'P 1'
#
loop_
_entity.id
_entity.type
_entity.pdbx_description
1 polymer ?
#
loop_
_entity_poly.entity_id
_entity_poly.type
_entity_poly.pdbx_seq_one_letter_code
_entity_poly.pdbx_strand_id
1 'polypeptide(L)'
;LSGNLLVVTVATKETDGFRRFMRSARHFNYTIKVLGRGEPWKGGDYMTEPGGGQKVRLLKAGLQEIEEDKVVLFIDSYDVVFASGPKELLKKFQQTRHKVVFSAETLIWPDRHLEDKHPHFREGKRFLGSGGFIGYVPNLKEMVADWTGEDSDSDQLFFTKIYINPEKRKSINITLDNRCRMFHNLHGSLDEVVLKFEDGQVRARNVLYDTLPVVIHGNGPTKLQINYLSNYIPTVWTFETGCSVCLEDLRPLSGLKSDYPLVVIGIFIQQPTPFVSVFFETLLKLEYPKNRLKLFIYNQDHGEEYQDVKVIGPEENMDRVASRNLGLDMCRQDKDCEYFFSMDIEVVLKNKDTLKILIEQNEPIIAPMITREGRLWTNFWGALSADGYYARSEDYVDIVQGRRVGVWNVPYLTKVYLVKASLLHEELSNNDLFSSGTLDLDMAFCHNARNKRTHGSRPSPHPSPYGIFMYVTNMHTFGRMLSTENYQMSHLHNDLWQIFENPKDWEERYIHENYTKIMRDKLIETPCPDVYWFPLFSDIGCDHIVQEMENFGQWSGGRNTDTRIQGGYENVPTIDIHMTQINYEKEWQKLLLDYIAPITETMYPGYYTKFDLAFVVRYKPDEQPFLRPHHDASTFTINIALNQKVLDYQGGGCRFIRYNCSVEAPRKGWALMHPGRLTHYHEGLRTTAGTRYIAVSFVDP
;
A
#
# COMPACT_ATOMS: atom_id res chain seq x y z
N LEU A 1 13.48 -45.16 1.24
CA LEU A 1 14.04 -44.16 2.18
C LEU A 1 13.02 -43.08 2.55
N SER A 2 12.43 -42.34 1.61
CA SER A 2 11.41 -41.30 1.96
C SER A 2 10.09 -41.86 2.50
N GLY A 3 9.66 -43.06 2.08
CA GLY A 3 8.42 -43.68 2.54
C GLY A 3 8.37 -44.07 4.02
N ASN A 4 9.50 -43.98 4.74
CA ASN A 4 9.59 -44.32 6.16
C ASN A 4 9.51 -43.08 7.07
N LEU A 5 9.46 -41.86 6.51
CA LEU A 5 9.32 -40.63 7.30
C LEU A 5 7.86 -40.21 7.40
N LEU A 6 7.38 -39.99 8.62
CA LEU A 6 6.10 -39.36 8.90
C LEU A 6 6.32 -38.04 9.66
N VAL A 7 5.77 -36.95 9.16
CA VAL A 7 5.71 -35.69 9.90
C VAL A 7 4.49 -35.72 10.81
N VAL A 8 4.67 -35.44 12.08
CA VAL A 8 3.60 -35.31 13.07
C VAL A 8 3.59 -33.88 13.57
N THR A 9 2.42 -33.24 13.54
CA THR A 9 2.25 -31.89 14.07
C THR A 9 0.95 -31.79 14.85
N VAL A 10 0.80 -30.73 15.65
CA VAL A 10 -0.43 -30.40 16.36
C VAL A 10 -1.01 -29.13 15.75
N ALA A 11 -2.27 -29.17 15.37
CA ALA A 11 -3.02 -28.01 14.92
C ALA A 11 -4.49 -28.19 15.30
N THR A 12 -4.99 -27.29 16.13
CA THR A 12 -6.39 -27.28 16.59
C THR A 12 -7.32 -26.60 15.58
N LYS A 13 -6.78 -25.67 14.77
CA LYS A 13 -7.48 -24.91 13.73
C LYS A 13 -6.61 -24.75 12.48
N GLU A 14 -7.25 -24.48 11.34
CA GLU A 14 -6.55 -24.17 10.08
C GLU A 14 -6.27 -22.66 9.98
N THR A 15 -5.21 -22.21 10.65
CA THR A 15 -4.75 -20.81 10.61
C THR A 15 -3.97 -20.50 9.33
N ASP A 16 -3.70 -19.22 9.05
CA ASP A 16 -2.85 -18.83 7.92
C ASP A 16 -1.43 -19.41 8.05
N GLY A 17 -0.89 -19.42 9.28
CA GLY A 17 0.37 -20.08 9.60
C GLY A 17 0.37 -21.59 9.27
N PHE A 18 -0.72 -22.29 9.63
CA PHE A 18 -0.89 -23.70 9.29
C PHE A 18 -1.00 -23.93 7.78
N ARG A 19 -1.73 -23.08 7.05
CA ARG A 19 -1.84 -23.15 5.58
C ARG A 19 -0.49 -22.97 4.92
N ARG A 20 0.31 -21.99 5.37
CA ARG A 20 1.71 -21.81 4.94
C ARG A 20 2.55 -23.07 5.18
N PHE A 21 2.49 -23.63 6.38
CA PHE A 21 3.20 -24.87 6.71
C PHE A 21 2.82 -26.00 5.77
N MET A 22 1.52 -26.25 5.59
CA MET A 22 0.99 -27.27 4.68
C MET A 22 1.42 -27.04 3.23
N ARG A 23 1.46 -25.78 2.76
CA ARG A 23 1.92 -25.43 1.41
C ARG A 23 3.39 -25.84 1.21
N SER A 24 4.28 -25.44 2.12
CA SER A 24 5.69 -25.83 2.05
C SER A 24 5.91 -27.34 2.17
N ALA A 25 5.10 -28.03 2.98
CA ALA A 25 5.18 -29.47 3.15
C ALA A 25 4.74 -30.22 1.89
N ARG A 26 3.64 -29.79 1.25
CA ARG A 26 3.15 -30.34 -0.01
C ARG A 26 4.16 -30.15 -1.14
N HIS A 27 4.79 -28.97 -1.21
CA HIS A 27 5.84 -28.69 -2.20
C HIS A 27 6.95 -29.76 -2.21
N PHE A 28 7.38 -30.20 -1.02
CA PHE A 28 8.41 -31.23 -0.88
C PHE A 28 7.89 -32.67 -0.76
N ASN A 29 6.58 -32.89 -0.93
CA ASN A 29 5.92 -34.18 -0.78
C ASN A 29 6.13 -34.84 0.60
N TYR A 30 6.06 -34.06 1.68
CA TYR A 30 6.01 -34.62 3.04
C TYR A 30 4.64 -35.26 3.30
N THR A 31 4.65 -36.42 3.98
CA THR A 31 3.44 -37.04 4.53
C THR A 31 3.23 -36.52 5.95
N ILE A 32 2.06 -35.94 6.23
CA ILE A 32 1.77 -35.28 7.51
C ILE A 32 0.58 -35.95 8.22
N LYS A 33 0.74 -36.25 9.51
CA LYS A 33 -0.32 -36.59 10.44
C LYS A 33 -0.55 -35.40 11.39
N VAL A 34 -1.75 -34.83 11.32
CA VAL A 34 -2.15 -33.70 12.17
C VAL A 34 -2.92 -34.23 13.37
N LEU A 35 -2.49 -33.86 14.58
CA LEU A 35 -3.11 -34.23 15.84
C LEU A 35 -3.91 -33.05 16.41
N GLY A 36 -4.99 -33.35 17.14
CA GLY A 36 -5.80 -32.34 17.84
C GLY A 36 -6.72 -31.50 16.96
N ARG A 37 -6.92 -31.86 15.68
CA ARG A 37 -7.82 -31.12 14.77
C ARG A 37 -9.24 -31.10 15.34
N GLY A 38 -9.80 -29.91 15.54
CA GLY A 38 -11.13 -29.72 16.12
C GLY A 38 -11.19 -29.80 17.65
N GLU A 39 -10.10 -30.17 18.33
CA GLU A 39 -10.03 -30.09 19.79
C GLU A 39 -9.81 -28.63 20.23
N PRO A 40 -10.43 -28.18 21.33
CA PRO A 40 -10.10 -26.90 21.92
C PRO A 40 -8.66 -26.92 22.45
N TRP A 41 -7.93 -25.83 22.22
CA TRP A 41 -6.59 -25.66 22.77
C TRP A 41 -6.67 -25.41 24.28
N LYS A 42 -6.05 -26.30 25.05
CA LYS A 42 -5.92 -26.25 26.51
C LYS A 42 -4.46 -26.12 26.96
N GLY A 43 -3.54 -25.98 26.00
CA GLY A 43 -2.10 -25.96 26.25
C GLY A 43 -1.54 -24.68 26.87
N GLY A 44 -2.35 -23.87 27.55
CA GLY A 44 -1.96 -22.57 28.07
C GLY A 44 -1.93 -21.46 27.01
N ASP A 45 -1.53 -20.25 27.43
CA ASP A 45 -1.33 -19.12 26.53
C ASP A 45 0.10 -19.14 25.99
N TYR A 46 0.26 -19.02 24.67
CA TYR A 46 1.57 -18.95 24.02
C TYR A 46 2.37 -17.69 24.42
N MET A 47 1.72 -16.72 25.09
CA MET A 47 2.26 -15.38 25.33
C MET A 47 2.66 -15.08 26.79
N THR A 48 2.44 -15.99 27.76
CA THR A 48 2.66 -15.67 29.19
C THR A 48 3.34 -16.77 29.99
N GLU A 49 2.70 -17.92 30.18
CA GLU A 49 3.24 -19.02 30.99
C GLU A 49 3.71 -20.20 30.12
N PRO A 50 4.78 -20.91 30.53
CA PRO A 50 5.24 -22.08 29.81
C PRO A 50 4.16 -23.16 29.69
N GLY A 51 3.68 -23.41 28.46
CA GLY A 51 2.62 -24.39 28.19
C GLY A 51 2.99 -25.37 27.09
N GLY A 52 1.98 -25.95 26.43
CA GLY A 52 2.14 -26.86 25.31
C GLY A 52 2.03 -28.34 25.64
N GLY A 53 1.80 -28.73 26.90
CA GLY A 53 1.66 -30.10 27.37
C GLY A 53 0.60 -30.92 26.64
N GLN A 54 -0.47 -30.27 26.16
CA GLN A 54 -1.47 -30.88 25.27
C GLN A 54 -0.81 -31.52 24.04
N LYS A 55 0.25 -30.90 23.48
CA LYS A 55 1.00 -31.46 22.35
C LYS A 55 1.67 -32.78 22.72
N VAL A 56 2.23 -32.88 23.93
CA VAL A 56 2.89 -34.10 24.43
C VAL A 56 1.87 -35.21 24.66
N ARG A 57 0.72 -34.90 25.28
CA ARG A 57 -0.39 -35.85 25.45
C ARG A 57 -0.88 -36.40 24.10
N LEU A 58 -1.12 -35.50 23.14
CA LEU A 58 -1.57 -35.88 21.80
C LEU A 58 -0.51 -36.70 21.08
N LEU A 59 0.76 -36.32 21.16
CA LEU A 59 1.88 -37.08 20.57
C LEU A 59 2.00 -38.48 21.19
N LYS A 60 1.89 -38.60 22.51
CA LYS A 60 1.93 -39.89 23.23
C LYS A 60 0.86 -40.84 22.72
N ALA A 61 -0.36 -40.35 22.55
CA ALA A 61 -1.46 -41.14 21.98
C ALA A 61 -1.20 -41.45 20.49
N GLY A 62 -0.83 -40.44 19.70
CA GLY A 62 -0.63 -40.56 18.26
C GLY A 62 0.50 -41.52 17.86
N LEU A 63 1.56 -41.62 18.68
CA LEU A 63 2.66 -42.57 18.48
C LEU A 63 2.22 -44.03 18.60
N GLN A 64 1.16 -44.35 19.35
CA GLN A 64 0.68 -45.73 19.47
C GLN A 64 0.14 -46.28 18.14
N GLU A 65 -0.35 -45.39 17.27
CA GLU A 65 -0.93 -45.73 15.97
C GLU A 65 0.10 -45.73 14.82
N ILE A 66 1.37 -45.41 15.10
CA ILE A 66 2.43 -45.33 14.10
C ILE A 66 3.28 -46.61 14.16
N GLU A 67 3.57 -47.18 12.98
CA GLU A 67 4.41 -48.37 12.81
C GLU A 67 5.82 -48.17 13.38
N GLU A 68 6.36 -49.21 14.04
CA GLU A 68 7.63 -49.14 14.78
C GLU A 68 8.88 -48.92 13.90
N ASP A 69 8.82 -49.26 12.62
CA ASP A 69 9.94 -49.11 11.68
C ASP A 69 10.03 -47.70 11.06
N LYS A 70 9.08 -46.82 11.39
CA LYS A 70 9.04 -45.44 10.91
C LYS A 70 9.96 -44.51 11.68
N VAL A 71 10.37 -43.46 10.99
CA VAL A 71 11.00 -42.26 11.56
C VAL A 71 9.94 -41.18 11.63
N VAL A 72 9.80 -40.53 12.78
CA VAL A 72 8.86 -39.43 12.98
C VAL A 72 9.62 -38.13 13.14
N LEU A 73 9.22 -37.13 12.36
CA LEU A 73 9.54 -35.73 12.61
C LEU A 73 8.36 -35.11 13.36
N PHE A 74 8.51 -34.81 14.63
CA PHE A 74 7.57 -33.93 15.33
C PHE A 74 7.97 -32.47 15.09
N ILE A 75 7.01 -31.62 14.71
CA ILE A 75 7.27 -30.21 14.43
C ILE A 75 6.02 -29.37 14.71
N ASP A 76 6.18 -28.15 15.24
CA ASP A 76 5.10 -27.16 15.29
C ASP A 76 4.66 -26.76 13.87
N SER A 77 3.48 -26.15 13.72
CA SER A 77 2.90 -25.87 12.39
C SER A 77 2.52 -24.41 12.14
N TYR A 78 2.18 -23.62 13.15
CA TYR A 78 1.70 -22.25 12.91
C TYR A 78 2.82 -21.29 12.49
N ASP A 79 4.06 -21.57 12.89
CA ASP A 79 5.23 -20.72 12.73
C ASP A 79 6.43 -21.46 12.12
N VAL A 80 6.15 -22.48 11.31
CA VAL A 80 7.17 -23.32 10.68
C VAL A 80 7.03 -23.34 9.16
N VAL A 81 8.17 -23.37 8.47
CA VAL A 81 8.24 -23.61 7.01
C VAL A 81 9.31 -24.65 6.69
N PHE A 82 9.03 -25.54 5.74
CA PHE A 82 10.03 -26.42 5.16
C PHE A 82 10.82 -25.68 4.08
N ALA A 83 12.15 -25.78 4.14
CA ALA A 83 13.09 -25.23 3.17
C ALA A 83 13.83 -26.32 2.36
N SER A 84 13.57 -27.60 2.63
CA SER A 84 14.04 -28.73 1.82
C SER A 84 13.21 -29.99 2.10
N GLY A 85 13.38 -31.02 1.26
CA GLY A 85 12.58 -32.23 1.27
C GLY A 85 13.07 -33.40 2.14
N PRO A 86 12.23 -34.46 2.27
CA PRO A 86 12.44 -35.58 3.17
C PRO A 86 13.79 -36.29 3.03
N LYS A 87 14.30 -36.39 1.80
CA LYS A 87 15.56 -37.08 1.50
C LYS A 87 16.76 -36.40 2.17
N GLU A 88 16.81 -35.07 2.13
CA GLU A 88 17.89 -34.30 2.77
C GLU A 88 17.78 -34.39 4.29
N LEU A 89 16.56 -34.26 4.83
CA LEU A 89 16.30 -34.40 6.27
C LEU A 89 16.78 -35.74 6.81
N LEU A 90 16.34 -36.85 6.19
CA LEU A 90 16.71 -38.21 6.62
C LEU A 90 18.22 -38.44 6.51
N LYS A 91 18.86 -37.95 5.44
CA LYS A 91 20.31 -38.04 5.28
C LYS A 91 21.03 -37.33 6.43
N LYS A 92 20.59 -36.11 6.78
CA LYS A 92 21.18 -35.34 7.89
C LYS A 92 20.93 -36.00 9.25
N PHE A 93 19.72 -36.52 9.47
CA PHE A 93 19.40 -37.29 10.67
C PHE A 93 20.29 -38.52 10.83
N GLN A 94 20.44 -39.34 9.79
CA GLN A 94 21.30 -40.52 9.81
C GLN A 94 22.78 -40.17 10.07
N GLN A 95 23.27 -39.05 9.54
CA GLN A 95 24.64 -38.57 9.79
C GLN A 95 24.91 -38.24 11.25
N THR A 96 23.88 -37.91 12.04
CA THR A 96 24.05 -37.67 13.48
C THR A 96 24.43 -38.93 14.25
N ARG A 97 24.07 -40.13 13.73
CA ARG A 97 24.22 -41.43 14.41
C ARG A 97 23.48 -41.56 15.75
N HIS A 98 22.56 -40.65 16.04
CA HIS A 98 21.70 -40.71 17.23
C HIS A 98 20.30 -41.24 16.87
N LYS A 99 19.51 -41.59 17.88
CA LYS A 99 18.17 -42.14 17.68
C LYS A 99 17.07 -41.08 17.77
N VAL A 100 17.34 -40.02 18.52
CA VAL A 100 16.49 -38.82 18.62
C VAL A 100 17.38 -37.58 18.52
N VAL A 101 16.99 -36.64 17.66
CA VAL A 101 17.67 -35.35 17.51
C VAL A 101 16.65 -34.23 17.68
N PHE A 102 16.84 -33.41 18.71
CA PHE A 102 16.06 -32.19 18.91
C PHE A 102 16.68 -31.01 18.15
N SER A 103 15.84 -30.03 17.84
CA SER A 103 16.31 -28.69 17.50
C SER A 103 17.12 -28.10 18.67
N ALA A 104 18.00 -27.16 18.36
CA ALA A 104 18.83 -26.48 19.35
C ALA A 104 18.55 -24.97 19.34
N GLU A 105 18.63 -24.35 20.51
CA GLU A 105 18.35 -22.94 20.75
C GLU A 105 19.51 -22.23 21.45
N THR A 106 19.63 -20.92 21.21
CA THR A 106 20.62 -20.05 21.85
C THR A 106 20.21 -19.68 23.27
N LEU A 107 18.90 -19.54 23.51
CA LEU A 107 18.34 -19.08 24.78
C LEU A 107 17.80 -20.26 25.59
N ILE A 108 18.12 -20.30 26.88
CA ILE A 108 17.51 -21.27 27.80
C ILE A 108 16.10 -20.81 28.20
N TRP A 109 15.13 -21.70 28.02
CA TRP A 109 13.73 -21.49 28.38
C TRP A 109 13.07 -22.83 28.76
N PRO A 110 12.10 -22.86 29.70
CA PRO A 110 11.64 -21.74 30.52
C PRO A 110 12.49 -21.49 31.79
N ASP A 111 13.25 -22.47 32.27
CA ASP A 111 13.94 -22.38 33.56
C ASP A 111 15.46 -22.19 33.40
N ARG A 112 15.91 -20.95 33.63
CA ARG A 112 17.34 -20.58 33.53
C ARG A 112 18.22 -21.29 34.57
N HIS A 113 17.67 -21.75 35.69
CA HIS A 113 18.45 -22.43 36.73
C HIS A 113 18.95 -23.82 36.30
N LEU A 114 18.48 -24.33 35.15
CA LEU A 114 18.92 -25.60 34.59
C LEU A 114 20.16 -25.45 33.68
N GLU A 115 20.69 -24.25 33.50
CA GLU A 115 21.81 -23.98 32.59
C GLU A 115 23.01 -24.89 32.86
N ASP A 116 23.48 -24.97 34.11
CA ASP A 116 24.65 -25.78 34.49
C ASP A 116 24.45 -27.29 34.29
N LYS A 117 23.20 -27.75 34.22
CA LYS A 117 22.87 -29.17 34.00
C LYS A 117 22.91 -29.55 32.51
N HIS A 118 22.94 -28.58 31.60
CA HIS A 118 23.04 -28.86 30.17
C HIS A 118 24.47 -29.24 29.79
N PRO A 119 24.66 -30.25 28.92
CA PRO A 119 25.97 -30.54 28.34
C PRO A 119 26.63 -29.29 27.76
N HIS A 120 27.94 -29.17 27.97
CA HIS A 120 28.72 -28.12 27.35
C HIS A 120 29.26 -28.59 26.00
N PHE A 121 29.07 -27.75 24.98
CA PHE A 121 29.64 -27.93 23.66
C PHE A 121 30.69 -26.86 23.42
N ARG A 122 31.75 -27.18 22.66
CA ARG A 122 32.76 -26.18 22.26
C ARG A 122 32.17 -25.14 21.31
N GLU A 123 31.25 -25.56 20.46
CA GLU A 123 30.63 -24.74 19.43
C GLU A 123 29.19 -25.20 19.18
N GLY A 124 28.33 -24.25 18.84
CA GLY A 124 26.93 -24.50 18.50
C GLY A 124 25.95 -24.08 19.60
N LYS A 125 24.66 -24.11 19.23
CA LYS A 125 23.54 -23.84 20.13
C LYS A 125 23.48 -24.92 21.22
N ARG A 126 23.23 -24.52 22.47
CA ARG A 126 23.42 -25.38 23.66
C ARG A 126 22.13 -25.98 24.19
N PHE A 127 21.01 -25.28 24.05
CA PHE A 127 19.78 -25.62 24.73
C PHE A 127 18.84 -26.38 23.81
N LEU A 128 18.03 -27.28 24.37
CA LEU A 128 17.03 -28.03 23.62
C LEU A 128 15.94 -27.08 23.10
N GLY A 129 15.36 -27.35 21.94
CA GLY A 129 14.10 -26.73 21.49
C GLY A 129 13.04 -27.78 21.16
N SER A 130 11.90 -27.74 21.84
CA SER A 130 10.81 -28.74 21.73
C SER A 130 9.94 -28.57 20.50
N GLY A 131 9.99 -27.38 19.87
CA GLY A 131 9.20 -27.08 18.67
C GLY A 131 9.54 -27.97 17.47
N GLY A 132 10.67 -28.68 17.49
CA GLY A 132 11.04 -29.65 16.46
C GLY A 132 12.02 -30.73 16.91
N PHE A 133 11.72 -31.99 16.60
CA PHE A 133 12.63 -33.11 16.79
C PHE A 133 12.32 -34.27 15.85
N ILE A 134 13.34 -35.06 15.53
CA ILE A 134 13.23 -36.25 14.67
C ILE A 134 13.76 -37.48 15.39
N GLY A 135 13.08 -38.61 15.28
CA GLY A 135 13.53 -39.86 15.90
C GLY A 135 12.83 -41.12 15.40
N TYR A 136 13.37 -42.27 15.78
CA TYR A 136 12.72 -43.56 15.54
C TYR A 136 11.55 -43.77 16.51
N VAL A 137 10.44 -44.34 16.03
CA VAL A 137 9.21 -44.52 16.82
C VAL A 137 9.44 -45.21 18.19
N PRO A 138 10.23 -46.30 18.32
CA PRO A 138 10.47 -46.92 19.62
C PRO A 138 11.09 -45.97 20.64
N ASN A 139 12.07 -45.17 20.20
CA ASN A 139 12.77 -44.20 21.05
C ASN A 139 11.85 -43.03 21.43
N LEU A 140 10.98 -42.59 20.51
CA LEU A 140 10.00 -41.55 20.81
C LEU A 140 8.93 -42.03 21.78
N LYS A 141 8.47 -43.29 21.65
CA LYS A 141 7.54 -43.91 22.61
C LYS A 141 8.15 -43.98 24.01
N GLU A 142 9.40 -44.43 24.14
CA GLU A 142 10.13 -44.42 25.42
C GLU A 142 10.23 -43.00 26.00
N MET A 143 10.53 -42.01 25.15
CA MET A 143 10.70 -40.62 25.56
C MET A 143 9.44 -39.98 26.15
N VAL A 144 8.25 -40.28 25.60
CA VAL A 144 6.98 -39.69 26.08
C VAL A 144 6.19 -40.61 27.02
N ALA A 145 6.69 -41.83 27.30
CA ALA A 145 5.99 -42.82 28.11
C ALA A 145 5.61 -42.29 29.51
N ASP A 146 6.54 -41.56 30.13
CA ASP A 146 6.39 -41.02 31.49
C ASP A 146 5.63 -39.68 31.54
N TRP A 147 5.07 -39.19 30.43
CA TRP A 147 4.25 -37.97 30.48
C TRP A 147 3.00 -38.23 31.33
N THR A 148 2.91 -37.53 32.45
CA THR A 148 1.77 -37.46 33.39
C THR A 148 1.37 -36.02 33.70
N GLY A 149 1.89 -35.05 32.94
CA GLY A 149 1.60 -33.63 33.13
C GLY A 149 0.21 -33.23 32.60
N GLU A 150 -0.23 -32.06 33.02
CA GLU A 150 -1.47 -31.43 32.58
C GLU A 150 -1.32 -30.82 31.18
N ASP A 151 -2.45 -30.58 30.48
CA ASP A 151 -2.42 -29.98 29.14
C ASP A 151 -1.69 -28.62 29.14
N SER A 152 -1.79 -27.84 30.22
CA SER A 152 -1.15 -26.53 30.39
C SER A 152 0.31 -26.57 30.83
N ASP A 153 0.87 -27.74 31.16
CA ASP A 153 2.28 -27.85 31.57
C ASP A 153 3.22 -27.58 30.38
N SER A 154 4.47 -27.20 30.67
CA SER A 154 5.47 -26.91 29.62
C SER A 154 5.99 -28.17 28.92
N ASP A 155 5.74 -28.26 27.61
CA ASP A 155 6.34 -29.30 26.75
C ASP A 155 7.86 -29.19 26.72
N GLN A 156 8.39 -27.97 26.56
CA GLN A 156 9.81 -27.66 26.58
C GLN A 156 10.48 -28.11 27.87
N LEU A 157 9.90 -27.79 29.04
CA LEU A 157 10.49 -28.15 30.33
C LEU A 157 10.53 -29.66 30.51
N PHE A 158 9.50 -30.37 30.05
CA PHE A 158 9.45 -31.83 30.10
C PHE A 158 10.58 -32.47 29.29
N PHE A 159 10.75 -32.09 28.02
CA PHE A 159 11.84 -32.61 27.19
C PHE A 159 13.21 -32.16 27.70
N THR A 160 13.33 -30.94 28.23
CA THR A 160 14.57 -30.44 28.86
C THR A 160 14.97 -31.32 30.05
N LYS A 161 14.03 -31.65 30.95
CA LYS A 161 14.28 -32.53 32.11
C LYS A 161 14.73 -33.93 31.69
N ILE A 162 14.19 -34.47 30.60
CA ILE A 162 14.65 -35.75 30.03
C ILE A 162 16.09 -35.60 29.50
N TYR A 163 16.37 -34.54 28.76
CA TYR A 163 17.67 -34.33 28.11
C TYR A 163 18.82 -34.07 29.10
N ILE A 164 18.57 -33.32 30.17
CA ILE A 164 19.60 -33.05 31.19
C ILE A 164 19.84 -34.25 32.12
N ASN A 165 18.94 -35.24 32.15
CA ASN A 165 19.16 -36.49 32.87
C ASN A 165 20.12 -37.39 32.06
N PRO A 166 21.35 -37.66 32.55
CA PRO A 166 22.36 -38.41 31.79
C PRO A 166 21.94 -39.85 31.47
N GLU A 167 21.20 -40.50 32.37
CA GLU A 167 20.75 -41.88 32.20
C GLU A 167 19.69 -41.98 31.11
N LYS A 168 18.63 -41.15 31.19
CA LYS A 168 17.57 -41.09 30.16
C LYS A 168 18.11 -40.63 28.80
N ARG A 169 18.98 -39.62 28.78
CA ARG A 169 19.63 -39.15 27.54
C ARG A 169 20.41 -40.27 26.86
N LYS A 170 21.12 -41.09 27.64
CA LYS A 170 21.90 -42.22 27.13
C LYS A 170 21.02 -43.39 26.70
N SER A 171 19.98 -43.75 27.46
CA SER A 171 19.09 -44.87 27.13
C SER A 171 18.31 -44.60 25.83
N ILE A 172 17.69 -43.42 25.73
CA ILE A 172 16.89 -43.02 24.57
C ILE A 172 17.80 -42.62 23.38
N ASN A 173 19.08 -42.30 23.64
CA ASN A 173 20.07 -41.85 22.66
C ASN A 173 19.65 -40.52 21.99
N ILE A 174 19.54 -39.49 22.83
CA ILE A 174 19.12 -38.13 22.47
C ILE A 174 20.33 -37.22 22.24
N THR A 175 20.29 -36.43 21.17
CA THR A 175 21.21 -35.31 20.94
C THR A 175 20.48 -34.06 20.42
N LEU A 176 21.23 -32.99 20.21
CA LEU A 176 20.76 -31.70 19.72
C LEU A 176 21.42 -31.36 18.37
N ASP A 177 20.69 -30.68 17.49
CA ASP A 177 21.19 -30.14 16.21
C ASP A 177 21.94 -28.81 16.40
N ASN A 178 23.05 -28.86 17.12
CA ASN A 178 23.78 -27.66 17.61
C ASN A 178 24.27 -26.70 16.51
N ARG A 179 24.39 -27.16 15.26
CA ARG A 179 24.87 -26.36 14.12
C ARG A 179 23.77 -26.08 13.08
N CYS A 180 22.50 -26.23 13.48
CA CYS A 180 21.33 -25.93 12.66
C CYS A 180 21.33 -26.64 11.29
N ARG A 181 21.77 -27.90 11.23
CA ARG A 181 21.81 -28.64 9.95
C ARG A 181 20.41 -28.98 9.47
N MET A 182 19.51 -29.34 10.39
CA MET A 182 18.13 -29.72 10.13
C MET A 182 17.17 -28.63 10.56
N PHE A 183 17.36 -28.06 11.75
CA PHE A 183 16.44 -27.11 12.36
C PHE A 183 17.09 -25.75 12.56
N HIS A 184 16.40 -24.68 12.22
CA HIS A 184 16.80 -23.34 12.59
C HIS A 184 15.66 -22.64 13.34
N ASN A 185 15.88 -22.43 14.64
CA ASN A 185 15.03 -21.63 15.49
C ASN A 185 15.48 -20.16 15.39
N LEU A 186 14.56 -19.24 15.09
CA LEU A 186 14.88 -17.84 14.82
C LEU A 186 15.13 -17.00 16.09
N HIS A 187 14.54 -17.37 17.23
CA HIS A 187 14.66 -16.59 18.46
C HIS A 187 16.09 -16.60 19.00
N GLY A 188 16.70 -15.41 19.06
CA GLY A 188 18.10 -15.26 19.50
C GLY A 188 19.13 -15.59 18.43
N SER A 189 18.73 -15.67 17.15
CA SER A 189 19.65 -15.86 16.02
C SER A 189 19.14 -15.31 14.69
N LEU A 190 18.45 -14.17 14.74
CA LEU A 190 17.96 -13.50 13.52
C LEU A 190 19.11 -13.01 12.63
N ASP A 191 20.21 -12.57 13.22
CA ASP A 191 21.44 -12.14 12.57
C ASP A 191 22.24 -13.28 11.93
N GLU A 192 21.92 -14.54 12.27
CA GLU A 192 22.55 -15.72 11.67
C GLU A 192 21.89 -16.15 10.36
N VAL A 193 20.71 -15.61 9.99
CA VAL A 193 19.90 -16.10 8.87
C VAL A 193 19.84 -15.10 7.72
N VAL A 194 20.13 -15.60 6.52
CA VAL A 194 19.91 -14.86 5.27
C VAL A 194 19.14 -15.71 4.27
N LEU A 195 18.38 -15.06 3.37
CA LEU A 195 17.83 -15.73 2.20
C LEU A 195 18.95 -16.10 1.23
N LYS A 196 18.97 -17.36 0.82
CA LYS A 196 19.84 -17.89 -0.22
C LYS A 196 18.98 -18.28 -1.42
N PHE A 197 19.11 -17.52 -2.49
CA PHE A 197 18.52 -17.84 -3.77
C PHE A 197 19.39 -18.90 -4.46
N GLU A 198 18.76 -20.00 -4.87
CA GLU A 198 19.32 -21.10 -5.64
C GLU A 198 18.49 -21.27 -6.92
N ASP A 199 19.01 -21.98 -7.92
CA ASP A 199 18.26 -22.21 -9.16
C ASP A 199 16.92 -22.91 -8.88
N GLY A 200 15.82 -22.18 -9.05
CA GLY A 200 14.45 -22.68 -8.87
C GLY A 200 13.97 -22.84 -7.42
N GLN A 201 14.72 -22.39 -6.41
CA GLN A 201 14.25 -22.34 -5.02
C GLN A 201 14.98 -21.30 -4.16
N VAL A 202 14.37 -20.91 -3.05
CA VAL A 202 14.96 -20.07 -2.01
C VAL A 202 15.01 -20.85 -0.70
N ARG A 203 16.15 -20.76 -0.03
CA ARG A 203 16.39 -21.38 1.28
C ARG A 203 16.85 -20.34 2.28
N ALA A 204 16.77 -20.68 3.57
CA ALA A 204 17.54 -19.97 4.58
C ALA A 204 18.96 -20.55 4.65
N ARG A 205 19.97 -19.70 4.79
CA ARG A 205 21.34 -20.10 5.15
C ARG A 205 21.66 -19.57 6.53
N ASN A 206 22.11 -20.45 7.42
CA ASN A 206 22.77 -20.05 8.65
C ASN A 206 24.22 -19.68 8.28
N VAL A 207 24.58 -18.40 8.40
CA VAL A 207 25.91 -17.90 8.02
C VAL A 207 26.99 -18.20 9.06
N LEU A 208 26.60 -18.40 10.32
CA LEU A 208 27.52 -18.69 11.42
C LEU A 208 28.13 -20.10 11.31
N TYR A 209 27.31 -21.10 10.96
CA TYR A 209 27.73 -22.49 10.84
C TYR A 209 27.88 -22.97 9.40
N ASP A 210 27.62 -22.10 8.44
CA ASP A 210 27.54 -22.39 7.01
C ASP A 210 26.65 -23.61 6.70
N THR A 211 25.42 -23.57 7.21
CA THR A 211 24.44 -24.64 7.02
C THR A 211 23.22 -24.15 6.27
N LEU A 212 22.57 -25.08 5.57
CA LEU A 212 21.26 -24.89 4.96
C LEU A 212 20.25 -25.70 5.76
N PRO A 213 19.53 -25.11 6.73
CA PRO A 213 18.54 -25.84 7.51
C PRO A 213 17.44 -26.41 6.60
N VAL A 214 16.78 -27.46 7.07
CA VAL A 214 15.65 -28.08 6.36
C VAL A 214 14.32 -27.50 6.84
N VAL A 215 14.27 -27.08 8.11
CA VAL A 215 13.09 -26.52 8.76
C VAL A 215 13.47 -25.21 9.42
N ILE A 216 12.69 -24.16 9.17
CA ILE A 216 12.83 -22.86 9.84
C ILE A 216 11.64 -22.67 10.76
N HIS A 217 11.91 -22.33 12.01
CA HIS A 217 10.93 -22.20 13.07
C HIS A 217 11.00 -20.79 13.65
N GLY A 218 9.94 -20.01 13.46
CA GLY A 218 9.75 -18.68 14.01
C GLY A 218 9.36 -18.71 15.48
N ASN A 219 10.10 -19.42 16.33
CA ASN A 219 9.81 -19.57 17.74
C ASN A 219 9.81 -18.21 18.49
N GLY A 220 9.09 -18.15 19.60
CA GLY A 220 9.00 -16.93 20.42
C GLY A 220 8.53 -15.69 19.63
N PRO A 221 9.16 -14.51 19.80
CA PRO A 221 8.74 -13.24 19.22
C PRO A 221 9.16 -13.05 17.75
N THR A 222 9.44 -14.13 17.01
CA THR A 222 10.00 -14.05 15.65
C THR A 222 9.00 -14.36 14.53
N LYS A 223 7.70 -14.25 14.83
CA LYS A 223 6.60 -14.56 13.88
C LYS A 223 6.64 -13.67 12.62
N LEU A 224 7.02 -12.40 12.76
CA LEU A 224 7.13 -11.50 11.59
C LEU A 224 8.30 -11.87 10.70
N GLN A 225 9.41 -12.32 11.30
CA GLN A 225 10.59 -12.73 10.55
C GLN A 225 10.32 -14.01 9.76
N ILE A 226 9.60 -14.99 10.33
CA ILE A 226 9.18 -16.16 9.55
C ILE A 226 8.16 -15.78 8.46
N ASN A 227 7.30 -14.78 8.68
CA ASN A 227 6.41 -14.26 7.62
C ASN A 227 7.23 -13.70 6.45
N TYR A 228 8.23 -12.85 6.73
CA TYR A 228 9.18 -12.34 5.72
C TYR A 228 9.87 -13.47 4.95
N LEU A 229 10.52 -14.40 5.65
CA LEU A 229 11.23 -15.51 4.99
C LEU A 229 10.29 -16.36 4.13
N SER A 230 9.05 -16.54 4.57
CA SER A 230 8.05 -17.34 3.86
C SER A 230 7.44 -16.66 2.64
N ASN A 231 7.68 -15.37 2.41
CA ASN A 231 7.37 -14.74 1.12
C ASN A 231 8.29 -15.24 -0.01
N TYR A 232 9.35 -16.00 0.33
CA TYR A 232 10.31 -16.54 -0.62
C TYR A 232 10.40 -18.07 -0.54
N ILE A 233 10.57 -18.61 0.67
CA ILE A 233 10.84 -20.03 0.89
C ILE A 233 9.57 -20.91 0.73
N PRO A 234 9.64 -22.07 0.04
CA PRO A 234 10.78 -22.55 -0.73
C PRO A 234 10.79 -22.03 -2.17
N THR A 235 9.64 -21.75 -2.77
CA THR A 235 9.53 -21.29 -4.17
C THR A 235 8.47 -20.22 -4.33
N VAL A 236 8.05 -19.58 -3.23
CA VAL A 236 6.93 -18.61 -3.22
C VAL A 236 7.25 -17.46 -4.15
N TRP A 237 8.48 -16.94 -4.08
CA TRP A 237 9.01 -15.98 -5.02
C TRP A 237 10.47 -16.33 -5.36
N THR A 238 10.79 -16.41 -6.65
CA THR A 238 12.16 -16.64 -7.16
C THR A 238 12.51 -15.63 -8.26
N PHE A 239 13.78 -15.49 -8.60
CA PHE A 239 14.20 -14.61 -9.70
C PHE A 239 13.77 -15.17 -11.07
N GLU A 240 13.66 -16.49 -11.19
CA GLU A 240 13.36 -17.19 -12.44
C GLU A 240 11.87 -17.20 -12.75
N THR A 241 11.02 -17.40 -11.73
CA THR A 241 9.57 -17.57 -11.92
C THR A 241 8.74 -16.40 -11.42
N GLY A 242 9.34 -15.45 -10.70
CA GLY A 242 8.59 -14.47 -9.91
C GLY A 242 7.76 -15.18 -8.84
N CYS A 243 6.59 -14.60 -8.52
CA CYS A 243 5.67 -15.19 -7.55
C CYS A 243 4.93 -16.40 -8.12
N SER A 244 5.24 -17.61 -7.63
CA SER A 244 4.59 -18.84 -8.11
C SER A 244 3.21 -19.07 -7.51
N VAL A 245 2.95 -18.51 -6.32
CA VAL A 245 1.70 -18.74 -5.57
C VAL A 245 0.65 -17.65 -5.78
N CYS A 246 1.00 -16.54 -6.44
CA CYS A 246 0.11 -15.38 -6.59
C CYS A 246 -1.11 -15.63 -7.50
N LEU A 247 -1.17 -16.80 -8.12
CA LEU A 247 -2.28 -17.28 -8.95
C LEU A 247 -2.90 -18.57 -8.41
N GLU A 248 -2.50 -19.01 -7.21
CA GLU A 248 -3.10 -20.15 -6.51
C GLU A 248 -4.34 -19.69 -5.74
N ASP A 249 -5.29 -20.61 -5.52
CA ASP A 249 -6.49 -20.38 -4.70
C ASP A 249 -7.32 -19.12 -5.05
N LEU A 250 -7.21 -18.64 -6.29
CA LEU A 250 -7.95 -17.47 -6.76
C LEU A 250 -9.46 -17.72 -6.69
N ARG A 251 -10.20 -16.68 -6.35
CA ARG A 251 -11.68 -16.65 -6.40
C ARG A 251 -12.11 -16.07 -7.75
N PRO A 252 -12.39 -16.87 -8.79
CA PRO A 252 -12.73 -16.33 -10.10
C PRO A 252 -14.03 -15.52 -10.05
N LEU A 253 -13.99 -14.29 -10.54
CA LEU A 253 -15.19 -13.48 -10.77
C LEU A 253 -15.71 -13.60 -12.22
N SER A 254 -14.87 -14.08 -13.13
CA SER A 254 -15.23 -14.32 -14.53
C SER A 254 -16.38 -15.33 -14.63
N GLY A 255 -17.52 -14.89 -15.20
CA GLY A 255 -18.70 -15.74 -15.43
C GLY A 255 -19.86 -15.53 -14.44
N LEU A 256 -19.65 -14.77 -13.35
CA LEU A 256 -20.74 -14.36 -12.47
C LEU A 256 -21.57 -13.28 -13.17
N LYS A 257 -22.80 -13.59 -13.61
CA LYS A 257 -23.68 -12.59 -14.24
C LYS A 257 -24.33 -11.66 -13.22
N SER A 258 -24.85 -12.22 -12.12
CA SER A 258 -25.57 -11.50 -11.05
C SER A 258 -24.97 -11.72 -9.65
N ASP A 259 -24.03 -12.66 -9.51
CA ASP A 259 -23.64 -13.24 -8.22
C ASP A 259 -22.31 -12.67 -7.71
N TYR A 260 -21.99 -11.44 -8.09
CA TYR A 260 -20.81 -10.74 -7.57
C TYR A 260 -20.91 -10.59 -6.06
N PRO A 261 -19.81 -10.73 -5.29
CA PRO A 261 -19.85 -10.50 -3.85
C PRO A 261 -20.38 -9.11 -3.49
N LEU A 262 -21.20 -9.00 -2.45
CA LEU A 262 -21.59 -7.69 -1.95
C LEU A 262 -20.39 -7.07 -1.24
N VAL A 263 -20.07 -5.82 -1.59
CA VAL A 263 -18.97 -5.07 -0.97
C VAL A 263 -19.52 -3.83 -0.30
N VAL A 264 -19.19 -3.65 0.98
CA VAL A 264 -19.37 -2.37 1.67
C VAL A 264 -18.08 -1.57 1.51
N ILE A 265 -18.13 -0.42 0.86
CA ILE A 265 -17.00 0.51 0.73
C ILE A 265 -17.09 1.56 1.83
N GLY A 266 -16.13 1.58 2.74
CA GLY A 266 -15.98 2.61 3.75
C GLY A 266 -15.01 3.69 3.29
N ILE A 267 -15.50 4.92 3.12
CA ILE A 267 -14.75 6.08 2.65
C ILE A 267 -14.56 7.03 3.83
N PHE A 268 -13.30 7.35 4.14
CA PHE A 268 -12.94 8.13 5.32
C PHE A 268 -12.25 9.44 4.91
N ILE A 269 -12.94 10.55 5.14
CA ILE A 269 -12.46 11.92 4.94
C ILE A 269 -12.17 12.50 6.32
N GLN A 270 -10.92 12.39 6.76
CA GLN A 270 -10.51 12.76 8.14
C GLN A 270 -9.79 14.11 8.20
N GLN A 271 -9.45 14.68 7.06
CA GLN A 271 -8.75 15.97 6.95
C GLN A 271 -9.06 16.59 5.58
N PRO A 272 -8.88 17.92 5.43
CA PRO A 272 -8.99 18.57 4.13
C PRO A 272 -8.05 17.89 3.15
N THR A 273 -8.59 17.45 2.02
CA THR A 273 -7.86 16.68 1.01
C THR A 273 -8.08 17.30 -0.36
N PRO A 274 -7.04 17.46 -1.20
CA PRO A 274 -7.18 17.90 -2.58
C PRO A 274 -8.04 16.94 -3.43
N PHE A 275 -8.63 17.45 -4.51
CA PHE A 275 -9.26 16.67 -5.58
C PHE A 275 -10.36 15.69 -5.12
N VAL A 276 -11.12 16.05 -4.07
CA VAL A 276 -12.23 15.24 -3.54
C VAL A 276 -13.24 14.86 -4.63
N SER A 277 -13.57 15.79 -5.53
CA SER A 277 -14.48 15.52 -6.65
C SER A 277 -13.93 14.41 -7.58
N VAL A 278 -12.63 14.46 -7.88
CA VAL A 278 -11.93 13.49 -8.72
C VAL A 278 -11.92 12.10 -8.06
N PHE A 279 -11.80 12.02 -6.73
CA PHE A 279 -11.91 10.76 -5.99
C PHE A 279 -13.26 10.07 -6.27
N PHE A 280 -14.38 10.81 -6.14
CA PHE A 280 -15.71 10.24 -6.38
C PHE A 280 -15.95 9.93 -7.87
N GLU A 281 -15.49 10.78 -8.79
CA GLU A 281 -15.50 10.46 -10.23
C GLU A 281 -14.76 9.14 -10.52
N THR A 282 -13.67 8.88 -9.81
CA THR A 282 -12.86 7.67 -9.96
C THR A 282 -13.54 6.45 -9.35
N LEU A 283 -14.18 6.60 -8.18
CA LEU A 283 -14.99 5.55 -7.55
C LEU A 283 -16.14 5.10 -8.47
N LEU A 284 -16.79 6.03 -9.16
CA LEU A 284 -17.81 5.74 -10.16
C LEU A 284 -17.25 4.95 -11.35
N LYS A 285 -15.99 5.16 -11.71
CA LYS A 285 -15.29 4.45 -12.80
C LYS A 285 -14.79 3.05 -12.43
N LEU A 286 -14.84 2.63 -11.15
CA LEU A 286 -14.50 1.25 -10.78
C LEU A 286 -15.36 0.25 -11.55
N GLU A 287 -14.70 -0.72 -12.18
CA GLU A 287 -15.37 -1.79 -12.90
C GLU A 287 -15.86 -2.85 -11.90
N TYR A 288 -17.00 -2.58 -11.28
CA TYR A 288 -17.70 -3.50 -10.41
C TYR A 288 -19.21 -3.20 -10.49
N PRO A 289 -20.11 -4.20 -10.43
CA PRO A 289 -21.55 -3.96 -10.49
C PRO A 289 -22.00 -3.02 -9.37
N LYS A 290 -22.51 -1.84 -9.72
CA LYS A 290 -22.86 -0.79 -8.73
C LYS A 290 -23.96 -1.23 -7.77
N ASN A 291 -24.87 -2.09 -8.22
CA ASN A 291 -25.91 -2.73 -7.39
C ASN A 291 -25.35 -3.76 -6.38
N ARG A 292 -24.05 -4.05 -6.42
CA ARG A 292 -23.33 -4.91 -5.47
C ARG A 292 -22.34 -4.12 -4.61
N LEU A 293 -22.46 -2.79 -4.61
CA LEU A 293 -21.70 -1.89 -3.75
C LEU A 293 -22.65 -1.17 -2.79
N LYS A 294 -22.28 -1.10 -1.51
CA LYS A 294 -22.88 -0.22 -0.51
C LYS A 294 -21.82 0.79 -0.08
N LEU A 295 -22.19 2.06 0.04
CA LEU A 295 -21.25 3.12 0.42
C LEU A 295 -21.52 3.59 1.86
N PHE A 296 -20.45 3.65 2.64
CA PHE A 296 -20.39 4.35 3.91
C PHE A 296 -19.39 5.49 3.76
N ILE A 297 -19.81 6.73 4.02
CA ILE A 297 -18.93 7.89 3.94
C ILE A 297 -18.90 8.56 5.30
N TYR A 298 -17.72 8.64 5.89
CA TYR A 298 -17.47 9.48 7.05
C TYR A 298 -16.73 10.73 6.60
N ASN A 299 -17.30 11.91 6.88
CA ASN A 299 -16.66 13.19 6.62
C ASN A 299 -16.54 14.02 7.89
N GLN A 300 -15.30 14.27 8.30
CA GLN A 300 -15.00 15.09 9.46
C GLN A 300 -15.22 16.59 9.21
N ASP A 301 -15.13 17.07 7.96
CA ASP A 301 -15.09 18.51 7.67
C ASP A 301 -16.33 19.07 6.93
N HIS A 302 -17.13 18.28 6.21
CA HIS A 302 -18.33 18.80 5.50
C HIS A 302 -19.49 17.80 5.32
N GLY A 303 -20.72 18.22 5.64
CA GLY A 303 -21.95 17.52 5.27
C GLY A 303 -22.70 18.30 4.20
N GLU A 304 -23.04 17.65 3.09
CA GLU A 304 -24.42 17.47 2.59
C GLU A 304 -24.43 16.84 1.18
N GLU A 305 -25.56 16.22 0.86
CA GLU A 305 -26.01 15.67 -0.43
C GLU A 305 -25.42 14.36 -0.96
N TYR A 306 -25.97 13.20 -0.53
CA TYR A 306 -26.09 12.01 -1.41
C TYR A 306 -27.33 11.17 -1.03
N GLN A 307 -28.11 10.76 -2.04
CA GLN A 307 -29.49 10.24 -1.88
C GLN A 307 -29.64 8.72 -1.64
N ASP A 308 -28.55 7.97 -1.45
CA ASP A 308 -28.61 6.54 -1.07
C ASP A 308 -27.32 6.05 -0.37
N VAL A 309 -26.69 6.97 0.37
CA VAL A 309 -25.39 6.82 1.02
C VAL A 309 -25.58 7.08 2.52
N LYS A 310 -25.07 6.21 3.39
CA LYS A 310 -24.96 6.56 4.81
C LYS A 310 -23.78 7.50 4.97
N VAL A 311 -24.07 8.80 4.91
CA VAL A 311 -23.12 9.88 5.20
C VAL A 311 -23.25 10.22 6.67
N ILE A 312 -22.16 10.06 7.43
CA ILE A 312 -22.08 10.63 8.77
C ILE A 312 -21.27 11.91 8.66
N GLY A 313 -21.97 13.02 8.90
CA GLY A 313 -21.39 14.36 8.91
C GLY A 313 -20.76 14.71 10.26
N PRO A 314 -20.13 15.88 10.35
CA PRO A 314 -19.43 16.36 11.55
C PRO A 314 -20.34 16.49 12.79
N GLU A 315 -21.64 16.66 12.58
CA GLU A 315 -22.64 16.93 13.64
C GLU A 315 -22.83 15.74 14.60
N GLU A 316 -22.49 14.51 14.19
CA GLU A 316 -22.64 13.33 15.04
C GLU A 316 -21.53 13.20 16.13
N ASN A 317 -20.59 14.15 16.23
CA ASN A 317 -19.49 14.17 17.22
C ASN A 317 -18.75 12.82 17.33
N MET A 318 -18.66 12.09 16.21
CA MET A 318 -18.02 10.79 16.16
C MET A 318 -16.52 10.95 15.91
N ASP A 319 -15.69 10.35 16.77
CA ASP A 319 -14.25 10.38 16.59
C ASP A 319 -13.78 9.47 15.43
N ARG A 320 -12.52 9.64 15.02
CA ARG A 320 -11.93 8.90 13.89
C ARG A 320 -11.91 7.39 14.12
N VAL A 321 -11.75 6.94 15.36
CA VAL A 321 -11.70 5.51 15.72
C VAL A 321 -13.09 4.89 15.64
N ALA A 322 -14.09 5.55 16.23
CA ALA A 322 -15.49 5.18 16.17
C ALA A 322 -15.99 5.12 14.73
N SER A 323 -15.57 6.06 13.86
CA SER A 323 -15.93 6.03 12.43
C SER A 323 -15.49 4.75 11.72
N ARG A 324 -14.25 4.30 11.97
CA ARG A 324 -13.67 3.10 11.35
C ARG A 324 -14.31 1.83 11.88
N ASN A 325 -14.50 1.75 13.20
CA ASN A 325 -15.24 0.66 13.83
C ASN A 325 -16.66 0.56 13.25
N LEU A 326 -17.36 1.69 13.11
CA LEU A 326 -18.71 1.73 12.53
C LEU A 326 -18.75 1.27 11.08
N GLY A 327 -17.77 1.67 10.25
CA GLY A 327 -17.65 1.18 8.88
C GLY A 327 -17.51 -0.35 8.81
N LEU A 328 -16.64 -0.93 9.64
CA LEU A 328 -16.51 -2.39 9.75
C LEU A 328 -17.81 -3.03 10.26
N ASP A 329 -18.46 -2.42 11.24
CA ASP A 329 -19.71 -2.91 11.83
C ASP A 329 -20.85 -2.96 10.82
N MET A 330 -20.90 -2.01 9.87
CA MET A 330 -21.89 -2.06 8.79
C MET A 330 -21.76 -3.33 7.95
N CYS A 331 -20.54 -3.77 7.63
CA CYS A 331 -20.33 -5.05 6.97
C CYS A 331 -20.57 -6.23 7.94
N ARG A 332 -20.12 -6.13 9.20
CA ARG A 332 -20.30 -7.20 10.20
C ARG A 332 -21.77 -7.48 10.53
N GLN A 333 -22.64 -6.47 10.44
CA GLN A 333 -24.08 -6.63 10.74
C GLN A 333 -24.88 -7.08 9.53
N ASP A 334 -24.36 -6.83 8.32
CA ASP A 334 -24.99 -7.21 7.07
C ASP A 334 -24.57 -8.63 6.66
N LYS A 335 -25.50 -9.58 6.79
CA LYS A 335 -25.25 -11.00 6.45
C LYS A 335 -24.95 -11.24 4.98
N ASP A 336 -25.33 -10.31 4.11
CA ASP A 336 -25.03 -10.41 2.68
C ASP A 336 -23.66 -9.83 2.35
N CYS A 337 -23.03 -9.06 3.26
CA CYS A 337 -21.70 -8.49 3.05
C CYS A 337 -20.65 -9.60 3.01
N GLU A 338 -19.89 -9.67 1.92
CA GLU A 338 -18.78 -10.61 1.79
C GLU A 338 -17.42 -9.94 1.96
N TYR A 339 -17.33 -8.64 1.66
CA TYR A 339 -16.11 -7.87 1.80
C TYR A 339 -16.37 -6.44 2.28
N PHE A 340 -15.47 -5.95 3.12
CA PHE A 340 -15.36 -4.53 3.46
C PHE A 340 -14.14 -3.93 2.76
N PHE A 341 -14.35 -2.89 1.95
CA PHE A 341 -13.29 -2.17 1.25
C PHE A 341 -13.08 -0.80 1.92
N SER A 342 -12.02 -0.68 2.72
CA SER A 342 -11.65 0.56 3.40
C SER A 342 -10.86 1.45 2.45
N MET A 343 -11.21 2.73 2.36
CA MET A 343 -10.54 3.72 1.52
C MET A 343 -10.46 5.08 2.21
N ASP A 344 -9.26 5.63 2.28
CA ASP A 344 -9.00 7.02 2.65
C ASP A 344 -9.12 7.90 1.42
N ILE A 345 -9.61 9.13 1.63
CA ILE A 345 -9.87 10.08 0.54
C ILE A 345 -8.63 10.47 -0.27
N GLU A 346 -7.43 10.36 0.32
CA GLU A 346 -6.16 10.68 -0.34
C GLU A 346 -5.67 9.59 -1.32
N VAL A 347 -6.40 8.48 -1.45
CA VAL A 347 -6.04 7.37 -2.36
C VAL A 347 -6.61 7.63 -3.75
N VAL A 348 -5.73 7.66 -4.76
CA VAL A 348 -6.10 7.82 -6.17
C VAL A 348 -5.98 6.47 -6.87
N LEU A 349 -7.09 5.77 -7.06
CA LEU A 349 -7.14 4.49 -7.77
C LEU A 349 -7.19 4.69 -9.28
N LYS A 350 -6.07 4.48 -9.96
CA LYS A 350 -6.00 4.54 -11.43
C LYS A 350 -6.52 3.28 -12.11
N ASN A 351 -6.33 2.13 -11.48
CA ASN A 351 -6.78 0.85 -12.03
C ASN A 351 -8.25 0.61 -11.67
N LYS A 352 -9.11 0.62 -12.70
CA LYS A 352 -10.56 0.44 -12.52
C LYS A 352 -10.94 -0.96 -12.04
N ASP A 353 -10.08 -1.95 -12.25
CA ASP A 353 -10.28 -3.35 -11.83
C ASP A 353 -9.75 -3.64 -10.43
N THR A 354 -9.23 -2.63 -9.70
CA THR A 354 -8.63 -2.81 -8.36
C THR A 354 -9.48 -3.70 -7.45
N LEU A 355 -10.77 -3.41 -7.32
CA LEU A 355 -11.65 -4.18 -6.43
C LEU A 355 -11.81 -5.64 -6.87
N LYS A 356 -11.96 -5.90 -8.18
CA LYS A 356 -12.02 -7.28 -8.72
C LYS A 356 -10.72 -8.02 -8.40
N ILE A 357 -9.57 -7.41 -8.71
CA ILE A 357 -8.24 -8.01 -8.51
C ILE A 357 -8.04 -8.40 -7.04
N LEU A 358 -8.39 -7.51 -6.10
CA LEU A 358 -8.24 -7.79 -4.66
C LEU A 358 -9.16 -8.92 -4.19
N ILE A 359 -10.40 -8.98 -4.68
CA ILE A 359 -11.34 -10.07 -4.37
C ILE A 359 -10.85 -11.40 -4.95
N GLU A 360 -10.38 -11.39 -6.20
CA GLU A 360 -9.89 -12.58 -6.90
C GLU A 360 -8.66 -13.18 -6.22
N GLN A 361 -7.79 -12.36 -5.62
CA GLN A 361 -6.65 -12.83 -4.83
C GLN A 361 -7.04 -13.63 -3.58
N ASN A 362 -8.30 -13.53 -3.12
CA ASN A 362 -8.86 -14.40 -2.08
C ASN A 362 -8.06 -14.44 -0.76
N GLU A 363 -7.39 -13.35 -0.42
CA GLU A 363 -6.63 -13.22 0.83
C GLU A 363 -7.52 -12.71 1.98
N PRO A 364 -7.18 -12.99 3.26
CA PRO A 364 -7.95 -12.55 4.42
C PRO A 364 -8.06 -11.01 4.51
N ILE A 365 -6.91 -10.32 4.45
CA ILE A 365 -6.81 -8.87 4.38
C ILE A 365 -5.77 -8.55 3.30
N ILE A 366 -6.13 -7.74 2.32
CA ILE A 366 -5.25 -7.39 1.20
C ILE A 366 -5.34 -5.92 0.80
N ALA A 367 -4.19 -5.29 0.62
CA ALA A 367 -4.05 -3.94 0.13
C ALA A 367 -3.47 -3.93 -1.29
N PRO A 368 -3.98 -3.09 -2.21
CA PRO A 368 -3.23 -2.73 -3.41
C PRO A 368 -2.03 -1.86 -2.98
N MET A 369 -0.85 -2.10 -3.54
CA MET A 369 0.31 -1.25 -3.27
C MET A 369 0.08 0.14 -3.88
N ILE A 370 0.07 1.15 -3.02
CA ILE A 370 -0.08 2.55 -3.39
C ILE A 370 1.15 3.32 -2.89
N THR A 371 1.73 4.12 -3.79
CA THR A 371 2.96 4.90 -3.52
C THR A 371 2.68 6.40 -3.62
N ARG A 372 3.38 7.22 -2.83
CA ARG A 372 3.45 8.66 -3.09
C ARG A 372 4.38 8.90 -4.29
N GLU A 373 3.91 9.65 -5.28
CA GLU A 373 4.65 9.86 -6.54
C GLU A 373 6.07 10.40 -6.25
N GLY A 374 7.07 9.84 -6.93
CA GLY A 374 8.47 10.24 -6.78
C GLY A 374 9.12 9.92 -5.42
N ARG A 375 8.44 9.18 -4.53
CA ARG A 375 8.96 8.81 -3.20
C ARG A 375 8.83 7.31 -2.94
N LEU A 376 9.54 6.82 -1.91
CA LEU A 376 9.44 5.43 -1.43
C LEU A 376 8.34 5.23 -0.38
N TRP A 377 7.59 6.28 -0.02
CA TRP A 377 6.50 6.19 0.95
C TRP A 377 5.33 5.42 0.34
N THR A 378 4.86 4.40 1.04
CA THR A 378 3.76 3.52 0.60
C THR A 378 2.76 3.28 1.71
N ASN A 379 1.63 2.67 1.35
CA ASN A 379 0.57 2.29 2.26
C ASN A 379 0.83 0.97 3.02
N PHE A 380 2.08 0.48 3.09
CA PHE A 380 2.46 -0.70 3.86
C PHE A 380 3.84 -0.55 4.50
N TRP A 381 4.13 -1.30 5.55
CA TRP A 381 5.49 -1.46 6.08
C TRP A 381 5.95 -2.90 5.91
N GLY A 382 7.19 -3.10 5.49
CA GLY A 382 7.76 -4.44 5.34
C GLY A 382 8.28 -5.04 6.65
N ALA A 383 8.58 -4.22 7.65
CA ALA A 383 9.08 -4.65 8.95
C ALA A 383 8.59 -3.74 10.08
N LEU A 384 8.72 -4.22 11.33
CA LEU A 384 8.51 -3.43 12.54
C LEU A 384 9.80 -3.34 13.36
N SER A 385 9.98 -2.23 14.05
CA SER A 385 10.97 -2.10 15.12
C SER A 385 10.57 -2.95 16.33
N ALA A 386 11.48 -3.10 17.30
CA ALA A 386 11.18 -3.82 18.55
C ALA A 386 9.99 -3.22 19.31
N ASP A 387 9.76 -1.91 19.18
CA ASP A 387 8.65 -1.18 19.81
C ASP A 387 7.35 -1.24 18.99
N GLY A 388 7.34 -1.93 17.86
CA GLY A 388 6.16 -2.09 17.00
C GLY A 388 5.91 -0.94 16.02
N TYR A 389 6.86 -0.01 15.88
CA TYR A 389 6.81 1.11 14.94
C TYR A 389 7.46 0.76 13.59
N TYR A 390 7.46 1.70 12.65
CA TYR A 390 8.06 1.53 11.33
C TYR A 390 9.51 1.05 11.38
N ALA A 391 9.79 -0.01 10.63
CA ALA A 391 11.12 -0.38 10.19
C ALA A 391 11.10 -0.73 8.70
N ARG A 392 12.21 -0.46 8.02
CA ARG A 392 12.37 -0.85 6.61
C ARG A 392 12.81 -2.32 6.53
N SER A 393 12.08 -3.16 5.81
CA SER A 393 12.56 -4.51 5.48
C SER A 393 13.64 -4.47 4.40
N GLU A 394 14.44 -5.54 4.32
CA GLU A 394 15.51 -5.68 3.33
C GLU A 394 15.01 -5.61 1.89
N ASP A 395 13.81 -6.11 1.62
CA ASP A 395 13.19 -6.19 0.30
C ASP A 395 12.26 -5.02 -0.04
N TYR A 396 12.05 -4.08 0.89
CA TYR A 396 11.07 -2.99 0.74
C TYR A 396 11.26 -2.21 -0.56
N VAL A 397 12.49 -1.76 -0.84
CA VAL A 397 12.78 -0.95 -2.04
C VAL A 397 12.56 -1.75 -3.32
N ASP A 398 12.87 -3.05 -3.30
CA ASP A 398 12.67 -3.93 -4.45
C ASP A 398 11.18 -4.12 -4.77
N ILE A 399 10.34 -4.24 -3.74
CA ILE A 399 8.89 -4.35 -3.88
C ILE A 399 8.31 -3.02 -4.40
N VAL A 400 8.67 -1.89 -3.79
CA VAL A 400 8.15 -0.56 -4.16
C VAL A 400 8.52 -0.17 -5.59
N GLN A 401 9.73 -0.50 -6.03
CA GLN A 401 10.20 -0.19 -7.40
C GLN A 401 9.76 -1.23 -8.44
N GLY A 402 8.99 -2.25 -8.06
CA GLY A 402 8.56 -3.31 -8.98
C GLY A 402 9.68 -4.23 -9.45
N ARG A 403 10.84 -4.25 -8.76
CA ARG A 403 11.91 -5.24 -9.01
C ARG A 403 11.52 -6.63 -8.53
N ARG A 404 10.69 -6.70 -7.48
CA ARG A 404 10.02 -7.92 -7.01
C ARG A 404 8.52 -7.70 -7.04
N VAL A 405 7.84 -8.43 -7.91
CA VAL A 405 6.37 -8.36 -8.09
C VAL A 405 5.72 -9.62 -7.52
N GLY A 406 4.68 -9.45 -6.71
CA GLY A 406 4.03 -10.52 -5.98
C GLY A 406 2.91 -10.05 -5.03
N VAL A 407 2.51 -10.98 -4.16
CA VAL A 407 1.57 -10.80 -3.04
C VAL A 407 2.36 -11.11 -1.77
N TRP A 408 2.52 -10.11 -0.92
CA TRP A 408 3.51 -10.10 0.16
C TRP A 408 2.81 -10.07 1.51
N ASN A 409 3.09 -11.04 2.38
CA ASN A 409 2.66 -10.99 3.77
C ASN A 409 3.48 -9.92 4.51
N VAL A 410 2.80 -8.88 4.99
CA VAL A 410 3.40 -7.68 5.59
C VAL A 410 2.81 -7.39 6.97
N PRO A 411 3.60 -6.83 7.90
CA PRO A 411 3.12 -6.54 9.24
C PRO A 411 2.12 -5.38 9.31
N TYR A 412 2.11 -4.46 8.36
CA TYR A 412 1.30 -3.23 8.46
C TYR A 412 0.79 -2.80 7.09
N LEU A 413 -0.46 -2.35 7.06
CA LEU A 413 -1.12 -1.71 5.92
C LEU A 413 -2.00 -0.56 6.40
N THR A 414 -2.29 0.39 5.51
CA THR A 414 -3.10 1.58 5.80
C THR A 414 -3.76 2.08 4.51
N LYS A 415 -4.62 3.10 4.61
CA LYS A 415 -5.24 3.90 3.53
C LYS A 415 -6.18 3.18 2.58
N VAL A 416 -5.82 2.03 2.05
CA VAL A 416 -6.71 1.24 1.19
C VAL A 416 -6.45 -0.24 1.37
N TYR A 417 -7.50 -0.98 1.72
CA TYR A 417 -7.42 -2.42 1.94
C TYR A 417 -8.80 -3.07 1.91
N LEU A 418 -8.84 -4.32 1.48
CA LEU A 418 -10.02 -5.18 1.45
C LEU A 418 -9.93 -6.19 2.61
N VAL A 419 -11.02 -6.35 3.34
CA VAL A 419 -11.16 -7.31 4.44
C VAL A 419 -12.29 -8.28 4.09
N LYS A 420 -12.05 -9.60 4.21
CA LYS A 420 -13.12 -10.59 4.13
C LYS A 420 -14.08 -10.47 5.32
N ALA A 421 -15.39 -10.41 5.05
CA ALA A 421 -16.41 -10.28 6.08
C ALA A 421 -16.41 -11.48 7.05
N SER A 422 -16.13 -12.69 6.56
CA SER A 422 -16.02 -13.91 7.40
C SER A 422 -15.05 -13.72 8.59
N LEU A 423 -13.97 -12.97 8.39
CA LEU A 423 -13.03 -12.66 9.47
C LEU A 423 -13.67 -11.79 10.54
N LEU A 424 -14.50 -10.82 10.17
CA LEU A 424 -15.16 -9.91 11.11
C LEU A 424 -16.15 -10.63 12.02
N HIS A 425 -16.71 -11.77 11.58
CA HIS A 425 -17.64 -12.57 12.36
C HIS A 425 -16.93 -13.62 13.23
N GLU A 426 -15.92 -14.30 12.69
CA GLU A 426 -15.31 -15.48 13.33
C GLU A 426 -14.02 -15.17 14.09
N GLU A 427 -13.23 -14.23 13.59
CA GLU A 427 -11.84 -14.05 14.01
C GLU A 427 -11.56 -12.68 14.64
N LEU A 428 -12.18 -11.62 14.12
CA LEU A 428 -12.09 -10.22 14.53
C LEU A 428 -13.45 -9.75 15.06
N SER A 429 -14.04 -10.55 15.96
CA SER A 429 -15.37 -10.33 16.53
C SER A 429 -15.42 -9.21 17.57
N ASN A 430 -14.28 -8.64 17.96
CA ASN A 430 -14.27 -7.45 18.81
C ASN A 430 -14.80 -6.26 18.01
N ASN A 431 -15.73 -5.51 18.59
CA ASN A 431 -16.30 -4.32 17.96
C ASN A 431 -15.33 -3.15 17.95
N ASP A 432 -14.30 -3.19 18.80
CA ASP A 432 -13.25 -2.18 18.79
C ASP A 432 -11.93 -2.77 18.29
N LEU A 433 -11.59 -2.44 17.04
CA LEU A 433 -10.37 -2.87 16.37
C LEU A 433 -9.37 -1.73 16.16
N PHE A 434 -9.79 -0.47 16.28
CA PHE A 434 -8.96 0.71 15.98
C PHE A 434 -8.51 1.49 17.22
N SER A 435 -9.03 1.20 18.43
CA SER A 435 -8.54 1.86 19.65
C SER A 435 -7.22 1.26 20.14
N SER A 436 -6.32 2.15 20.59
CA SER A 436 -5.15 1.81 21.39
C SER A 436 -4.77 2.98 22.29
N GLY A 437 -4.19 2.70 23.46
CA GLY A 437 -3.69 3.74 24.37
C GLY A 437 -2.34 4.33 23.93
N THR A 438 -1.63 3.68 23.00
CA THR A 438 -0.27 4.07 22.60
C THR A 438 -0.03 4.08 21.09
N LEU A 439 -0.87 3.41 20.30
CA LEU A 439 -0.73 3.30 18.85
C LEU A 439 -1.76 4.20 18.17
N ASP A 440 -1.44 4.72 16.98
CA ASP A 440 -2.44 5.30 16.09
C ASP A 440 -3.44 4.24 15.61
N LEU A 441 -4.54 4.69 15.01
CA LEU A 441 -5.67 3.85 14.63
C LEU A 441 -5.32 2.74 13.63
N ASP A 442 -4.46 3.00 12.65
CA ASP A 442 -4.08 2.01 11.63
C ASP A 442 -3.10 1.00 12.23
N MET A 443 -2.16 1.48 13.05
CA MET A 443 -1.28 0.62 13.83
C MET A 443 -2.06 -0.28 14.79
N ALA A 444 -3.10 0.24 15.44
CA ALA A 444 -3.98 -0.50 16.33
C ALA A 444 -4.74 -1.60 15.58
N PHE A 445 -5.33 -1.30 14.43
CA PHE A 445 -5.98 -2.30 13.58
C PHE A 445 -5.03 -3.42 13.17
N CYS A 446 -3.87 -3.06 12.62
CA CYS A 446 -2.87 -4.04 12.19
C CYS A 446 -2.35 -4.86 13.38
N HIS A 447 -2.12 -4.23 14.53
CA HIS A 447 -1.71 -4.90 15.76
C HIS A 447 -2.77 -5.90 16.23
N ASN A 448 -4.04 -5.49 16.28
CA ASN A 448 -5.15 -6.34 16.70
C ASN A 448 -5.37 -7.53 15.75
N ALA A 449 -5.17 -7.35 14.44
CA ALA A 449 -5.21 -8.43 13.46
C ALA A 449 -4.09 -9.46 13.69
N ARG A 450 -2.84 -9.00 13.87
CA ARG A 450 -1.67 -9.86 14.16
C ARG A 450 -1.74 -10.53 15.53
N ASN A 451 -2.41 -9.90 16.49
CA ASN A 451 -2.50 -10.32 17.88
C ASN A 451 -3.88 -10.87 18.24
N LYS A 452 -4.61 -11.40 17.25
CA LYS A 452 -5.92 -12.02 17.44
C LYS A 452 -5.93 -12.84 18.74
N ARG A 453 -6.77 -12.40 19.69
CA ARG A 453 -6.86 -12.98 21.03
C ARG A 453 -7.66 -14.28 21.00
N THR A 454 -7.23 -15.26 21.78
CA THR A 454 -8.12 -16.32 22.28
C THR A 454 -8.70 -15.84 23.61
N HIS A 455 -9.99 -16.07 23.89
CA HIS A 455 -10.63 -15.59 25.12
C HIS A 455 -9.77 -15.86 26.39
N GLY A 456 -9.43 -14.80 27.12
CA GLY A 456 -8.70 -14.87 28.41
C GLY A 456 -7.21 -14.50 28.38
N SER A 457 -6.58 -14.29 27.23
CA SER A 457 -5.14 -13.94 27.12
C SER A 457 -4.85 -12.46 27.42
N ARG A 458 -3.75 -12.16 28.13
CA ARG A 458 -3.28 -10.79 28.43
C ARG A 458 -2.73 -10.09 27.17
N PRO A 459 -2.74 -8.75 27.10
CA PRO A 459 -2.13 -8.01 26.00
C PRO A 459 -0.63 -8.34 25.87
N SER A 460 -0.15 -8.54 24.64
CA SER A 460 1.25 -8.81 24.34
C SER A 460 1.74 -7.92 23.19
N PRO A 461 3.00 -7.44 23.23
CA PRO A 461 3.59 -6.69 22.11
C PRO A 461 3.93 -7.59 20.90
N HIS A 462 3.93 -8.92 21.05
CA HIS A 462 4.38 -9.85 20.00
C HIS A 462 3.21 -10.53 19.26
N PRO A 463 3.37 -10.86 17.95
CA PRO A 463 2.36 -11.55 17.15
C PRO A 463 1.91 -12.90 17.72
N SER A 464 0.61 -13.15 17.65
CA SER A 464 0.01 -14.43 18.02
C SER A 464 0.24 -15.47 16.90
N PRO A 465 0.42 -16.76 17.22
CA PRO A 465 0.42 -17.82 16.22
C PRO A 465 -0.97 -18.00 15.56
N TYR A 466 -2.01 -17.41 16.13
CA TYR A 466 -3.36 -17.31 15.54
C TYR A 466 -3.59 -15.96 14.84
N GLY A 467 -2.56 -15.13 14.67
CA GLY A 467 -2.65 -13.84 13.99
C GLY A 467 -3.09 -13.99 12.54
N ILE A 468 -3.91 -13.04 12.10
CA ILE A 468 -4.37 -12.96 10.71
C ILE A 468 -3.25 -12.38 9.85
N PHE A 469 -2.93 -13.02 8.73
CA PHE A 469 -1.98 -12.48 7.78
C PHE A 469 -2.57 -11.29 7.02
N MET A 470 -1.73 -10.30 6.74
CA MET A 470 -2.11 -9.13 5.98
C MET A 470 -1.21 -9.06 4.76
N TYR A 471 -1.81 -8.79 3.61
CA TYR A 471 -1.10 -8.86 2.34
C TYR A 471 -1.09 -7.52 1.64
N VAL A 472 0.00 -7.24 0.92
CA VAL A 472 0.04 -6.19 -0.10
C VAL A 472 0.33 -6.82 -1.45
N THR A 473 -0.41 -6.42 -2.48
CA THR A 473 -0.15 -6.86 -3.85
C THR A 473 0.42 -5.71 -4.68
N ASN A 474 1.53 -5.98 -5.37
CA ASN A 474 2.09 -5.11 -6.40
C ASN A 474 2.08 -5.79 -7.77
N MET A 475 1.25 -6.83 -7.96
CA MET A 475 1.04 -7.55 -9.22
C MET A 475 0.57 -6.63 -10.36
N HIS A 476 -0.05 -5.50 -10.02
CA HIS A 476 -0.49 -4.48 -10.96
C HIS A 476 -0.13 -3.09 -10.44
N THR A 477 -0.09 -2.12 -11.34
CA THR A 477 -0.11 -0.70 -10.95
C THR A 477 -1.54 -0.32 -10.58
N PHE A 478 -1.78 0.03 -9.33
CA PHE A 478 -3.13 0.34 -8.84
C PHE A 478 -3.43 1.83 -8.81
N GLY A 479 -2.46 2.66 -8.43
CA GLY A 479 -2.71 4.07 -8.18
C GLY A 479 -1.57 4.75 -7.43
N ARG A 480 -1.89 5.88 -6.81
CA ARG A 480 -0.97 6.73 -6.04
C ARG A 480 -1.66 7.36 -4.84
N MET A 481 -0.87 7.97 -3.95
CA MET A 481 -1.36 8.70 -2.78
C MET A 481 -1.12 10.20 -2.95
N LEU A 482 -2.14 11.00 -2.64
CA LEU A 482 -2.03 12.46 -2.59
C LEU A 482 -1.19 12.91 -1.38
N SER A 483 -0.49 14.02 -1.56
CA SER A 483 0.02 14.85 -0.48
C SER A 483 -1.13 15.69 0.09
N THR A 484 -1.39 15.60 1.39
CA THR A 484 -2.27 16.53 2.11
C THR A 484 -1.46 17.56 2.92
N GLU A 485 -0.13 17.55 2.77
CA GLU A 485 0.76 18.48 3.44
C GLU A 485 0.44 19.91 2.97
N ASN A 486 0.22 20.82 3.94
CA ASN A 486 -0.02 22.24 3.69
C ASN A 486 -1.24 22.57 2.80
N TYR A 487 -2.22 21.67 2.67
CA TYR A 487 -3.42 21.97 1.89
C TYR A 487 -4.24 23.07 2.56
N GLN A 488 -4.54 24.13 1.81
CA GLN A 488 -5.28 25.30 2.28
C GLN A 488 -6.66 25.35 1.65
N MET A 489 -7.64 25.79 2.44
CA MET A 489 -9.06 25.92 2.05
C MET A 489 -9.50 27.38 1.93
N SER A 490 -8.57 28.29 1.57
CA SER A 490 -8.78 29.74 1.53
C SER A 490 -9.30 30.27 0.20
N HIS A 491 -9.42 29.41 -0.81
CA HIS A 491 -9.80 29.76 -2.18
C HIS A 491 -11.13 29.10 -2.56
N LEU A 492 -11.79 29.64 -3.60
CA LEU A 492 -13.00 29.02 -4.15
C LEU A 492 -12.65 27.67 -4.79
N HIS A 493 -11.53 27.61 -5.52
CA HIS A 493 -10.99 26.39 -6.12
C HIS A 493 -9.59 26.07 -5.62
N ASN A 494 -9.50 25.59 -4.37
CA ASN A 494 -8.23 25.25 -3.69
C ASN A 494 -7.30 24.34 -4.48
N ASP A 495 -7.86 23.41 -5.26
CA ASP A 495 -7.09 22.48 -6.09
C ASP A 495 -6.21 23.20 -7.14
N LEU A 496 -6.55 24.44 -7.56
CA LEU A 496 -5.71 25.21 -8.48
C LEU A 496 -4.28 25.43 -7.94
N TRP A 497 -4.11 25.50 -6.61
CA TRP A 497 -2.83 25.71 -5.94
C TRP A 497 -2.01 24.42 -5.73
N GLN A 498 -2.47 23.27 -6.25
CA GLN A 498 -1.86 21.97 -5.98
C GLN A 498 -0.77 21.55 -6.98
N ILE A 499 -0.34 22.44 -7.88
CA ILE A 499 0.67 22.15 -8.92
C ILE A 499 2.03 21.70 -8.34
N PHE A 500 2.37 22.11 -7.12
CA PHE A 500 3.63 21.73 -6.47
C PHE A 500 3.52 20.44 -5.64
N GLU A 501 2.47 20.31 -4.84
CA GLU A 501 2.30 19.20 -3.90
C GLU A 501 1.81 17.92 -4.58
N ASN A 502 0.94 18.08 -5.59
CA ASN A 502 0.29 16.99 -6.31
C ASN A 502 0.32 17.24 -7.83
N PRO A 503 1.52 17.39 -8.45
CA PRO A 503 1.67 17.85 -9.83
C PRO A 503 0.94 16.99 -10.85
N LYS A 504 0.94 15.67 -10.65
CA LYS A 504 0.33 14.71 -11.59
C LYS A 504 -1.20 14.76 -11.56
N ASP A 505 -1.77 14.87 -10.36
CA ASP A 505 -3.21 15.02 -10.17
C ASP A 505 -3.69 16.39 -10.67
N TRP A 506 -2.89 17.42 -10.44
CA TRP A 506 -3.10 18.76 -10.97
C TRP A 506 -3.06 18.77 -12.50
N GLU A 507 -2.06 18.13 -13.12
CA GLU A 507 -1.93 18.00 -14.57
C GLU A 507 -3.16 17.31 -15.16
N GLU A 508 -3.54 16.15 -14.64
CA GLU A 508 -4.69 15.39 -15.14
C GLU A 508 -6.03 16.13 -15.00
N ARG A 509 -6.14 17.05 -14.02
CA ARG A 509 -7.35 17.87 -13.82
C ARG A 509 -7.37 19.11 -14.69
N TYR A 510 -6.24 19.81 -14.80
CA TYR A 510 -6.20 21.18 -15.32
C TYR A 510 -5.50 21.33 -16.66
N ILE A 511 -4.66 20.39 -17.08
CA ILE A 511 -4.01 20.43 -18.39
C ILE A 511 -4.88 19.70 -19.42
N HIS A 512 -4.89 20.22 -20.64
CA HIS A 512 -5.66 19.65 -21.73
C HIS A 512 -5.18 18.22 -22.02
N GLU A 513 -6.13 17.28 -22.18
CA GLU A 513 -5.86 15.85 -22.42
C GLU A 513 -4.94 15.53 -23.62
N ASN A 514 -4.77 16.48 -24.54
CA ASN A 514 -3.96 16.35 -25.75
C ASN A 514 -2.62 17.08 -25.65
N TYR A 515 -2.36 17.82 -24.57
CA TYR A 515 -1.11 18.53 -24.35
C TYR A 515 0.09 17.58 -24.39
N THR A 516 0.05 16.45 -23.69
CA THR A 516 1.16 15.47 -23.68
C THR A 516 1.42 14.84 -25.06
N LYS A 517 0.47 14.94 -25.98
CA LYS A 517 0.55 14.40 -27.35
C LYS A 517 0.89 15.48 -28.38
N ILE A 518 0.98 16.74 -27.98
CA ILE A 518 1.08 17.92 -28.85
C ILE A 518 2.22 17.83 -29.87
N MET A 519 3.39 17.36 -29.43
CA MET A 519 4.59 17.21 -30.27
C MET A 519 4.50 15.98 -31.18
N ARG A 520 4.00 14.87 -30.63
CA ARG A 520 3.91 13.59 -31.33
C ARG A 520 2.88 13.64 -32.45
N ASP A 521 1.71 14.18 -32.12
CA ASP A 521 0.54 14.21 -33.00
C ASP A 521 0.47 15.53 -33.81
N LYS A 522 1.50 16.38 -33.69
CA LYS A 522 1.67 17.67 -34.39
C LYS A 522 0.42 18.57 -34.29
N LEU A 523 -0.04 18.78 -33.07
CA LEU A 523 -1.26 19.54 -32.77
C LEU A 523 -1.03 21.05 -32.69
N ILE A 524 0.21 21.51 -32.85
CA ILE A 524 0.55 22.94 -32.88
C ILE A 524 0.20 23.49 -34.27
N GLU A 525 -0.68 24.47 -34.30
CA GLU A 525 -1.08 25.19 -35.51
C GLU A 525 -0.34 26.52 -35.63
N THR A 526 -0.27 27.06 -36.85
CA THR A 526 0.32 28.37 -37.13
C THR A 526 -0.70 29.24 -37.86
N PRO A 527 -1.70 29.80 -37.16
CA PRO A 527 -2.78 30.57 -37.80
C PRO A 527 -2.31 31.86 -38.48
N CYS A 528 -1.20 32.46 -38.02
CA CYS A 528 -0.55 33.61 -38.63
C CYS A 528 0.98 33.40 -38.63
N PRO A 529 1.76 34.10 -39.47
CA PRO A 529 3.22 33.98 -39.48
C PRO A 529 3.80 34.18 -38.07
N ASP A 530 4.62 33.23 -37.60
CA ASP A 530 5.23 33.20 -36.26
C ASP A 530 4.25 33.34 -35.08
N VAL A 531 2.98 32.98 -35.30
CA VAL A 531 1.96 32.86 -34.25
C VAL A 531 1.60 31.39 -34.13
N TYR A 532 1.96 30.77 -33.02
CA TYR A 532 1.68 29.37 -32.74
C TYR A 532 0.43 29.24 -31.88
N TRP A 533 -0.34 28.18 -32.10
CA TRP A 533 -1.60 27.96 -31.42
C TRP A 533 -1.76 26.50 -31.01
N PHE A 534 -1.96 26.27 -29.73
CA PHE A 534 -1.89 24.90 -29.19
C PHE A 534 -2.76 24.70 -27.93
N PRO A 535 -3.23 23.46 -27.66
CA PRO A 535 -4.01 23.16 -26.47
C PRO A 535 -3.16 23.22 -25.20
N LEU A 536 -3.67 23.84 -24.13
CA LEU A 536 -2.96 23.98 -22.85
C LEU A 536 -3.81 23.57 -21.65
N PHE A 537 -4.93 24.27 -21.40
CA PHE A 537 -5.80 24.00 -20.26
C PHE A 537 -6.99 23.10 -20.63
N SER A 538 -7.46 22.33 -19.66
CA SER A 538 -8.77 21.67 -19.71
C SER A 538 -9.89 22.70 -19.55
N ASP A 539 -11.11 22.33 -19.94
CA ASP A 539 -12.27 23.21 -19.76
C ASP A 539 -12.48 23.58 -18.29
N ILE A 540 -12.26 22.63 -17.38
CA ILE A 540 -12.38 22.83 -15.92
C ILE A 540 -11.31 23.80 -15.42
N GLY A 541 -10.08 23.71 -15.92
CA GLY A 541 -9.02 24.66 -15.55
C GLY A 541 -9.38 26.08 -15.94
N CYS A 542 -9.90 26.27 -17.15
CA CYS A 542 -10.38 27.56 -17.60
C CYS A 542 -11.54 28.09 -16.73
N ASP A 543 -12.53 27.25 -16.43
CA ASP A 543 -13.70 27.66 -15.64
C ASP A 543 -13.31 28.03 -14.21
N HIS A 544 -12.49 27.22 -13.54
CA HIS A 544 -12.03 27.51 -12.19
C HIS A 544 -11.21 28.80 -12.11
N ILE A 545 -10.33 29.06 -13.11
CA ILE A 545 -9.58 30.32 -13.16
C ILE A 545 -10.53 31.51 -13.28
N VAL A 546 -11.51 31.46 -14.20
CA VAL A 546 -12.48 32.56 -14.36
C VAL A 546 -13.32 32.77 -13.09
N GLN A 547 -13.78 31.68 -12.47
CA GLN A 547 -14.57 31.74 -11.25
C GLN A 547 -13.77 32.33 -10.08
N GLU A 548 -12.49 31.98 -9.94
CA GLU A 548 -11.62 32.55 -8.90
C GLU A 548 -11.38 34.06 -9.13
N MET A 549 -11.18 34.48 -10.37
CA MET A 549 -11.01 35.90 -10.72
C MET A 549 -12.28 36.71 -10.44
N GLU A 550 -13.46 36.18 -10.80
CA GLU A 550 -14.72 36.86 -10.49
C GLU A 550 -15.07 36.82 -9.00
N ASN A 551 -14.69 35.76 -8.27
CA ASN A 551 -14.82 35.70 -6.82
C ASN A 551 -13.96 36.75 -6.11
N PHE A 552 -12.73 37.01 -6.61
CA PHE A 552 -11.92 38.12 -6.12
C PHE A 552 -12.56 39.48 -6.43
N GLY A 553 -13.08 39.64 -7.65
CA GLY A 553 -13.97 40.74 -8.04
C GLY A 553 -13.35 42.13 -8.16
N GLN A 554 -12.11 42.34 -7.71
CA GLN A 554 -11.42 43.64 -7.76
C GLN A 554 -10.72 43.85 -9.12
N TRP A 555 -11.50 43.94 -10.19
CA TRP A 555 -11.01 44.25 -11.54
C TRP A 555 -10.44 45.66 -11.64
N SER A 556 -9.44 45.86 -12.53
CA SER A 556 -8.87 47.19 -12.78
C SER A 556 -9.89 48.18 -13.35
N GLY A 557 -9.58 49.47 -13.27
CA GLY A 557 -10.37 50.52 -13.90
C GLY A 557 -10.08 50.74 -15.40
N GLY A 558 -9.16 49.99 -16.00
CA GLY A 558 -8.72 50.17 -17.39
C GLY A 558 -8.08 51.53 -17.67
N ARG A 559 -7.37 52.11 -16.68
CA ARG A 559 -6.71 53.42 -16.77
C ARG A 559 -5.19 53.26 -16.77
N ASN A 560 -4.47 54.17 -17.42
CA ASN A 560 -3.00 54.13 -17.49
C ASN A 560 -2.31 54.21 -16.13
N THR A 561 -3.00 54.59 -15.05
CA THR A 561 -2.43 54.60 -13.69
C THR A 561 -3.15 53.56 -12.85
N ASP A 562 -2.41 52.56 -12.38
CA ASP A 562 -2.91 51.51 -11.52
C ASP A 562 -1.97 51.30 -10.33
N THR A 563 -2.43 51.66 -9.13
CA THR A 563 -1.63 51.57 -7.90
C THR A 563 -1.44 50.14 -7.39
N ARG A 564 -2.09 49.16 -8.03
CA ARG A 564 -2.07 47.74 -7.62
C ARG A 564 -0.91 46.98 -8.27
N ILE A 565 -0.26 47.57 -9.28
CA ILE A 565 0.90 47.00 -9.98
C ILE A 565 2.20 47.75 -9.64
N GLN A 566 3.32 47.04 -9.73
CA GLN A 566 4.64 47.63 -9.47
C GLN A 566 5.00 48.66 -10.55
N GLY A 567 5.21 49.92 -10.15
CA GLY A 567 5.53 51.04 -11.04
C GLY A 567 4.36 51.96 -11.38
N GLY A 568 3.11 51.56 -11.09
CA GLY A 568 1.95 52.46 -11.07
C GLY A 568 1.43 52.94 -12.43
N TYR A 569 2.01 52.49 -13.55
CA TYR A 569 1.67 52.99 -14.90
C TYR A 569 1.62 51.88 -15.95
N GLU A 570 0.50 51.80 -16.67
CA GLU A 570 0.28 50.89 -17.81
C GLU A 570 0.23 51.68 -19.12
N ASN A 571 1.10 51.31 -20.07
CA ASN A 571 1.16 51.95 -21.39
C ASN A 571 -0.11 51.68 -22.21
N VAL A 572 -0.72 50.52 -21.99
CA VAL A 572 -1.92 50.05 -22.70
C VAL A 572 -2.81 49.36 -21.67
N PRO A 573 -3.69 50.10 -20.99
CA PRO A 573 -4.39 49.53 -19.85
C PRO A 573 -5.50 48.58 -20.27
N THR A 574 -5.68 47.52 -19.48
CA THR A 574 -6.75 46.54 -19.61
C THR A 574 -7.55 46.42 -18.32
N ILE A 575 -8.82 46.03 -18.39
CA ILE A 575 -9.61 45.62 -17.21
C ILE A 575 -9.19 44.21 -16.82
N ASP A 576 -8.38 44.11 -15.78
CA ASP A 576 -7.68 42.88 -15.43
C ASP A 576 -7.47 42.68 -13.92
N ILE A 577 -7.03 41.46 -13.61
CA ILE A 577 -6.54 41.02 -12.31
C ILE A 577 -5.22 40.28 -12.53
N HIS A 578 -4.17 40.71 -11.83
CA HIS A 578 -2.87 40.05 -11.85
C HIS A 578 -2.83 38.83 -10.94
N MET A 579 -2.07 37.80 -11.35
CA MET A 579 -1.91 36.58 -10.56
C MET A 579 -1.35 36.85 -9.14
N THR A 580 -0.56 37.91 -8.97
CA THR A 580 -0.04 38.35 -7.67
C THR A 580 -1.14 38.80 -6.70
N GLN A 581 -2.24 39.37 -7.21
CA GLN A 581 -3.33 39.89 -6.38
C GLN A 581 -4.17 38.77 -5.74
N ILE A 582 -4.18 37.59 -6.35
CA ILE A 582 -4.85 36.39 -5.83
C ILE A 582 -3.85 35.38 -5.24
N ASN A 583 -2.57 35.74 -5.09
CA ASN A 583 -1.49 34.86 -4.64
C ASN A 583 -1.32 33.58 -5.50
N TYR A 584 -1.46 33.69 -6.82
CA TYR A 584 -1.31 32.57 -7.78
C TYR A 584 -0.07 32.71 -8.69
N GLU A 585 0.79 33.69 -8.41
CA GLU A 585 1.98 33.99 -9.23
C GLU A 585 2.94 32.80 -9.34
N LYS A 586 3.24 32.13 -8.22
CA LYS A 586 4.23 31.04 -8.18
C LYS A 586 3.73 29.81 -8.94
N GLU A 587 2.47 29.48 -8.74
CA GLU A 587 1.78 28.38 -9.41
C GLU A 587 1.71 28.64 -10.91
N TRP A 588 1.36 29.87 -11.30
CA TRP A 588 1.37 30.27 -12.70
C TRP A 588 2.76 30.24 -13.31
N GLN A 589 3.79 30.70 -12.60
CA GLN A 589 5.18 30.61 -13.05
C GLN A 589 5.61 29.15 -13.25
N LYS A 590 5.22 28.25 -12.34
CA LYS A 590 5.47 26.81 -12.47
C LYS A 590 4.79 26.24 -13.70
N LEU A 591 3.56 26.65 -13.99
CA LEU A 591 2.85 26.27 -15.20
C LEU A 591 3.59 26.72 -16.46
N LEU A 592 4.07 27.96 -16.49
CA LEU A 592 4.82 28.49 -17.62
C LEU A 592 6.13 27.72 -17.85
N LEU A 593 6.84 27.37 -16.77
CA LEU A 593 8.07 26.58 -16.85
C LEU A 593 7.82 25.14 -17.31
N ASP A 594 6.78 24.48 -16.80
CA ASP A 594 6.56 23.06 -17.06
C ASP A 594 5.83 22.81 -18.39
N TYR A 595 4.94 23.72 -18.81
CA TYR A 595 4.04 23.50 -19.94
C TYR A 595 4.20 24.47 -21.11
N ILE A 596 4.83 25.63 -20.91
CA ILE A 596 5.05 26.59 -22.01
C ILE A 596 6.50 26.56 -22.49
N ALA A 597 7.47 26.60 -21.57
CA ALA A 597 8.88 26.63 -21.94
C ALA A 597 9.28 25.49 -22.90
N PRO A 598 8.85 24.22 -22.74
CA PRO A 598 9.18 23.15 -23.69
C PRO A 598 8.64 23.39 -25.11
N ILE A 599 7.47 24.03 -25.22
CA ILE A 599 6.88 24.42 -26.51
C ILE A 599 7.68 25.57 -27.11
N THR A 600 7.97 26.60 -26.32
CA THR A 600 8.76 27.75 -26.75
C THR A 600 10.14 27.34 -27.27
N GLU A 601 10.87 26.51 -26.53
CA GLU A 601 12.21 26.02 -26.91
C GLU A 601 12.20 25.22 -28.21
N THR A 602 11.08 24.54 -28.50
CA THR A 602 10.94 23.78 -29.75
C THR A 602 10.58 24.67 -30.94
N MET A 603 9.67 25.63 -30.73
CA MET A 603 9.24 26.53 -31.81
C MET A 603 10.25 27.65 -32.09
N TYR A 604 11.08 27.99 -31.09
CA TYR A 604 12.17 28.96 -31.18
C TYR A 604 13.49 28.34 -30.67
N PRO A 605 14.12 27.44 -31.45
CA PRO A 605 15.35 26.77 -31.04
C PRO A 605 16.47 27.76 -30.65
N GLY A 606 17.04 27.58 -29.46
CA GLY A 606 18.12 28.41 -28.91
C GLY A 606 17.66 29.54 -27.98
N TYR A 607 16.36 29.63 -27.69
CA TYR A 607 15.80 30.59 -26.74
C TYR A 607 15.48 29.94 -25.38
N TYR A 608 15.80 30.61 -24.27
CA TYR A 608 15.53 30.14 -22.90
C TYR A 608 14.79 31.21 -22.10
N THR A 609 13.78 30.79 -21.35
CA THR A 609 12.74 31.69 -20.81
C THR A 609 12.86 32.08 -19.34
N LYS A 610 12.49 33.33 -19.01
CA LYS A 610 12.13 33.82 -17.67
C LYS A 610 10.76 34.51 -17.71
N PHE A 611 9.98 34.32 -16.63
CA PHE A 611 8.58 34.75 -16.57
C PHE A 611 8.38 35.78 -15.46
N ASP A 612 7.79 36.94 -15.80
CA ASP A 612 7.68 38.10 -14.90
C ASP A 612 6.25 38.61 -14.71
N LEU A 613 5.36 38.52 -15.71
CA LEU A 613 4.02 39.12 -15.61
C LEU A 613 2.93 38.22 -16.17
N ALA A 614 1.89 37.99 -15.36
CA ALA A 614 0.68 37.26 -15.76
C ALA A 614 -0.58 37.86 -15.15
N PHE A 615 -1.64 37.95 -15.94
CA PHE A 615 -2.91 38.56 -15.57
C PHE A 615 -4.06 38.00 -16.42
N VAL A 616 -5.29 38.08 -15.91
CA VAL A 616 -6.51 37.76 -16.65
C VAL A 616 -7.22 39.04 -17.03
N VAL A 617 -7.54 39.17 -18.32
CA VAL A 617 -8.27 40.30 -18.88
C VAL A 617 -9.73 39.93 -19.12
N ARG A 618 -10.63 40.89 -18.85
CA ARG A 618 -12.06 40.78 -19.12
C ARG A 618 -12.49 41.85 -20.13
N TYR A 619 -13.07 41.39 -21.24
CA TYR A 619 -13.69 42.29 -22.23
C TYR A 619 -15.21 42.18 -22.21
N LYS A 620 -15.88 43.33 -22.06
CA LYS A 620 -17.34 43.44 -22.15
C LYS A 620 -17.77 44.65 -23.01
N PRO A 621 -18.93 44.57 -23.70
CA PRO A 621 -19.49 45.67 -24.49
C PRO A 621 -19.64 47.01 -23.74
N ASP A 622 -20.02 46.93 -22.46
CA ASP A 622 -20.35 48.04 -21.57
C ASP A 622 -19.19 48.51 -20.68
N GLU A 623 -18.07 47.79 -20.68
CA GLU A 623 -16.83 48.16 -19.98
C GLU A 623 -15.74 48.50 -21.00
N GLN A 624 -14.72 47.63 -21.13
CA GLN A 624 -13.70 47.73 -22.16
C GLN A 624 -13.92 46.61 -23.20
N PRO A 625 -14.44 46.91 -24.41
CA PRO A 625 -14.78 45.86 -25.38
C PRO A 625 -13.65 45.52 -26.36
N PHE A 626 -12.60 46.31 -26.45
CA PHE A 626 -11.49 46.11 -27.41
C PHE A 626 -10.17 46.64 -26.83
N LEU A 627 -9.06 46.24 -27.45
CA LEU A 627 -7.73 46.74 -27.11
C LEU A 627 -7.09 47.36 -28.35
N ARG A 628 -6.68 48.62 -28.23
CA ARG A 628 -6.07 49.38 -29.35
C ARG A 628 -4.77 48.72 -29.84
N PRO A 629 -4.36 48.98 -31.10
CA PRO A 629 -3.07 48.51 -31.63
C PRO A 629 -1.88 48.81 -30.72
N HIS A 630 -1.07 47.80 -30.38
CA HIS A 630 0.09 47.93 -29.52
C HIS A 630 1.17 46.85 -29.76
N HIS A 631 2.31 47.03 -29.11
CA HIS A 631 3.31 45.99 -28.87
C HIS A 631 3.30 45.63 -27.39
N ASP A 632 3.58 44.37 -27.09
CA ASP A 632 3.74 43.92 -25.72
C ASP A 632 5.14 44.26 -25.21
N ALA A 633 5.24 44.52 -23.91
CA ALA A 633 6.51 44.62 -23.23
C ALA A 633 7.03 43.22 -22.88
N SER A 634 7.24 42.38 -23.90
CA SER A 634 7.69 40.99 -23.78
C SER A 634 8.56 40.61 -24.97
N THR A 635 9.42 39.60 -24.79
CA THR A 635 10.05 38.96 -25.94
C THR A 635 9.00 38.17 -26.73
N PHE A 636 8.17 37.39 -26.03
CA PHE A 636 6.97 36.79 -26.58
C PHE A 636 5.84 36.78 -25.56
N THR A 637 4.62 36.66 -26.06
CA THR A 637 3.38 36.70 -25.29
C THR A 637 2.65 35.38 -25.41
N ILE A 638 2.13 34.91 -24.29
CA ILE A 638 1.17 33.81 -24.21
C ILE A 638 -0.22 34.42 -23.99
N ASN A 639 -1.18 34.05 -24.83
CA ASN A 639 -2.56 34.51 -24.74
C ASN A 639 -3.51 33.31 -24.82
N ILE A 640 -4.15 32.99 -23.70
CA ILE A 640 -4.97 31.79 -23.51
C ILE A 640 -6.43 32.19 -23.46
N ALA A 641 -7.28 31.57 -24.28
CA ALA A 641 -8.72 31.78 -24.19
C ALA A 641 -9.31 30.98 -23.03
N LEU A 642 -10.04 31.63 -22.13
CA LEU A 642 -10.61 30.99 -20.93
C LEU A 642 -12.10 30.66 -21.08
N ASN A 643 -12.77 31.16 -22.11
CA ASN A 643 -14.18 30.84 -22.36
C ASN A 643 -14.49 30.77 -23.87
N GLN A 644 -15.69 30.30 -24.22
CA GLN A 644 -16.05 29.93 -25.59
C GLN A 644 -16.67 31.09 -26.36
N LYS A 645 -16.14 31.34 -27.56
CA LYS A 645 -16.81 32.22 -28.53
C LYS A 645 -18.16 31.61 -28.92
N VAL A 646 -19.13 32.46 -29.23
CA VAL A 646 -20.54 32.15 -29.55
C VAL A 646 -21.38 31.82 -28.31
N LEU A 647 -20.90 30.96 -27.42
CA LEU A 647 -21.64 30.59 -26.20
C LEU A 647 -21.57 31.69 -25.14
N ASP A 648 -20.38 32.15 -24.81
CA ASP A 648 -20.15 33.09 -23.71
C ASP A 648 -19.98 34.54 -24.17
N TYR A 649 -19.53 34.74 -25.42
CA TYR A 649 -19.35 36.06 -26.03
C TYR A 649 -19.44 36.05 -27.55
N GLN A 650 -19.73 37.21 -28.14
CA GLN A 650 -19.71 37.46 -29.60
C GLN A 650 -18.65 38.50 -29.97
N GLY A 651 -18.18 38.46 -31.23
CA GLY A 651 -17.05 39.27 -31.68
C GLY A 651 -15.73 38.77 -31.09
N GLY A 652 -14.78 39.67 -30.84
CA GLY A 652 -13.50 39.34 -30.23
C GLY A 652 -12.50 38.65 -31.17
N GLY A 653 -11.35 38.30 -30.61
CA GLY A 653 -10.20 37.77 -31.33
C GLY A 653 -8.94 38.62 -31.15
N CYS A 654 -7.91 38.30 -31.92
CA CYS A 654 -6.66 39.06 -32.00
C CYS A 654 -6.30 39.26 -33.48
N ARG A 655 -5.93 40.47 -33.88
CA ARG A 655 -5.47 40.77 -35.24
C ARG A 655 -4.03 41.26 -35.23
N PHE A 656 -3.18 40.60 -36.01
CA PHE A 656 -1.80 40.99 -36.25
C PHE A 656 -1.73 41.87 -37.50
N ILE A 657 -1.55 43.17 -37.28
CA ILE A 657 -1.77 44.22 -38.28
C ILE A 657 -0.77 44.12 -39.42
N ARG A 658 0.51 43.88 -39.10
CA ARG A 658 1.59 43.73 -40.11
C ARG A 658 1.32 42.61 -41.11
N TYR A 659 0.60 41.57 -40.70
CA TYR A 659 0.31 40.41 -41.54
C TYR A 659 -1.12 40.41 -42.09
N ASN A 660 -1.93 41.41 -41.72
CA ASN A 660 -3.38 41.42 -41.97
C ASN A 660 -4.05 40.07 -41.66
N CYS A 661 -3.64 39.46 -40.54
CA CYS A 661 -4.07 38.12 -40.14
C CYS A 661 -4.79 38.19 -38.80
N SER A 662 -5.92 37.49 -38.69
CA SER A 662 -6.77 37.51 -37.49
C SER A 662 -7.04 36.11 -36.98
N VAL A 663 -6.94 35.93 -35.67
CA VAL A 663 -7.48 34.77 -34.96
C VAL A 663 -8.81 35.18 -34.36
N GLU A 664 -9.89 34.98 -35.12
CA GLU A 664 -11.22 35.44 -34.74
C GLU A 664 -11.97 34.46 -33.84
N ALA A 665 -11.71 33.15 -33.95
CA ALA A 665 -12.37 32.13 -33.15
C ALA A 665 -11.40 31.41 -32.18
N PRO A 666 -10.92 32.08 -31.11
CA PRO A 666 -10.14 31.42 -30.08
C PRO A 666 -10.91 30.22 -29.48
N ARG A 667 -10.17 29.14 -29.23
CA ARG A 667 -10.65 27.87 -28.66
C ARG A 667 -10.37 27.91 -27.17
N LYS A 668 -11.38 27.65 -26.35
CA LYS A 668 -11.22 27.57 -24.89
C LYS A 668 -10.09 26.59 -24.54
N GLY A 669 -9.23 26.99 -23.61
CA GLY A 669 -8.07 26.21 -23.18
C GLY A 669 -6.88 26.21 -24.14
N TRP A 670 -6.98 26.84 -25.32
CA TRP A 670 -5.85 26.95 -26.26
C TRP A 670 -5.08 28.26 -26.06
N ALA A 671 -3.76 28.16 -26.20
CA ALA A 671 -2.80 29.24 -26.04
C ALA A 671 -2.26 29.70 -27.39
N LEU A 672 -2.35 31.00 -27.67
CA LEU A 672 -1.58 31.68 -28.71
C LEU A 672 -0.22 32.07 -28.16
N MET A 673 0.84 31.82 -28.93
CA MET A 673 2.21 32.22 -28.63
C MET A 673 2.77 33.02 -29.81
N HIS A 674 3.17 34.26 -29.57
CA HIS A 674 3.73 35.15 -30.60
C HIS A 674 4.77 36.10 -30.03
N PRO A 675 5.74 36.61 -30.82
CA PRO A 675 6.65 37.66 -30.39
C PRO A 675 5.90 38.90 -29.88
N GLY A 676 6.40 39.57 -28.83
CA GLY A 676 5.76 40.75 -28.24
C GLY A 676 6.21 42.07 -28.86
N ARG A 677 7.50 42.16 -29.17
CA ARG A 677 8.16 43.37 -29.70
C ARG A 677 8.39 43.32 -31.20
N LEU A 678 8.53 44.52 -31.79
CA LEU A 678 8.95 44.80 -33.17
C LEU A 678 8.03 44.29 -34.28
N THR A 679 7.74 43.00 -34.33
CA THR A 679 7.17 42.33 -35.52
C THR A 679 5.67 42.03 -35.43
N HIS A 680 5.10 41.95 -34.24
CA HIS A 680 3.71 41.53 -34.05
C HIS A 680 2.87 42.66 -33.44
N TYR A 681 2.86 43.82 -34.13
CA TYR A 681 1.94 44.91 -33.79
C TYR A 681 0.51 44.42 -33.97
N HIS A 682 -0.26 44.36 -32.88
CA HIS A 682 -1.53 43.65 -32.85
C HIS A 682 -2.61 44.43 -32.08
N GLU A 683 -3.87 44.07 -32.32
CA GLU A 683 -5.05 44.65 -31.67
C GLU A 683 -6.00 43.57 -31.15
N GLY A 684 -6.66 43.86 -30.03
CA GLY A 684 -7.74 43.04 -29.50
C GLY A 684 -9.05 43.43 -30.17
N LEU A 685 -9.61 42.53 -30.99
CA LEU A 685 -10.86 42.78 -31.71
C LEU A 685 -12.02 42.98 -30.75
N ARG A 686 -13.02 43.77 -31.17
CA ARG A 686 -14.14 44.19 -30.34
C ARG A 686 -15.06 43.02 -29.97
N THR A 687 -15.28 42.81 -28.67
CA THR A 687 -16.35 41.98 -28.11
C THR A 687 -17.68 42.74 -28.23
N THR A 688 -18.67 42.14 -28.89
CA THR A 688 -19.96 42.79 -29.22
C THR A 688 -21.12 42.36 -28.33
N ALA A 689 -21.02 41.18 -27.69
CA ALA A 689 -22.00 40.69 -26.72
C ALA A 689 -21.31 39.74 -25.73
N GLY A 690 -21.91 39.55 -24.55
CA GLY A 690 -21.39 38.66 -23.51
C GLY A 690 -20.08 39.14 -22.88
N THR A 691 -19.32 38.23 -22.29
CA THR A 691 -18.05 38.54 -21.62
C THR A 691 -16.95 37.62 -22.13
N ARG A 692 -15.82 38.19 -22.57
CA ARG A 692 -14.66 37.42 -23.04
C ARG A 692 -13.55 37.47 -21.99
N TYR A 693 -13.05 36.30 -21.59
CA TYR A 693 -11.89 36.19 -20.68
C TYR A 693 -10.69 35.61 -21.40
N ILE A 694 -9.52 36.21 -21.17
CA ILE A 694 -8.23 35.67 -21.62
C ILE A 694 -7.20 35.76 -20.49
N ALA A 695 -6.34 34.75 -20.35
CA ALA A 695 -5.14 34.86 -19.53
C ALA A 695 -3.96 35.26 -20.42
N VAL A 696 -3.22 36.28 -20.01
CA VAL A 696 -2.08 36.81 -20.75
C VAL A 696 -0.85 36.69 -19.88
N SER A 697 0.27 36.30 -20.48
CA SER A 697 1.59 36.33 -19.84
C SER A 697 2.61 36.99 -20.76
N PHE A 698 3.27 38.00 -20.22
CA PHE A 698 4.42 38.64 -20.86
C PHE A 698 5.67 37.96 -20.37
N VAL A 699 6.38 37.33 -21.31
CA VAL A 699 7.55 36.50 -21.02
C VAL A 699 8.80 37.22 -21.49
N ASP A 700 9.83 37.23 -20.64
CA ASP A 700 11.09 37.94 -20.84
C ASP A 700 10.90 39.42 -21.25
N PRO A 701 10.32 40.26 -20.37
CA PRO A 701 10.02 41.67 -20.64
C PRO A 701 11.24 42.57 -20.83
#